data_AF-A0A1F8S4S9-F1
#
_entry.id   AF-A0A1F8S4S9-F1
#
_cell.length_a   1.000
_cell.length_b   1.000
_cell.length_c   1.000
_cell.angle_alpha   90.00
_cell.angle_beta   90.00
_cell.angle_gamma   90.00
#
_symmetry.space_group_name_H-M   'P 1'
#
loop_
_entity.id
_entity.type
_entity.pdbx_description
1 polymer ?
#
loop_
_entity_poly.entity_id
_entity_poly.type
_entity_poly.pdbx_seq_one_letter_code
_entity_poly.pdbx_strand_id
1 'polypeptide(L)'
;MIAADEARPPSIFRAPASEEEIEALEERLRTRLPPSYRAFLAHTNGADAFPGWGIVRWGGSTEASIGLHPTTSVGWLRDVDRGLAGWLDETVPEDDADAWSHPNFDARGAERDYLGPDGTNDPGDAKGGHLRYALAISVNADGYLTLLDPLVVDADGEWEAWDYGTKLPGAQRHRSFAALLEADTRRWRDQLVADTARREAVGESIAIAGDPDRPVAERITSAWSAFSAGARAELVPGLAAIARDRGIETGQRQTALQLLGYVRTPDAIAVLVDVVRDHEPRIRASAIPALAVSDDPTAREAAIEILADASTPSFVVHSTYRPAGPVVWEAYKRSGNTALLPWLAYLGEERAVDDVVAALRDLHLEPESQVPWDPLADRTDRDLLVYASYLRDARVAAALVEVADRHPTWRANIASNLVSMGAAEQAGPLLREALQAGDPASIAATTLASMDDSAAGTILIEALRASPTAALIAALAWHPSPEAADAIGALLDETSLHFVGIDALEIMANPAAADLLADRAQGGDALAVRALGRRRDDRSRDHLLAWLADPSARVAYYGADGLRNLRDPTTSDALLRASGADDPEVAVTATHALISMASPEVPAALAALQRHADERAQALAASWIAAWSVREDQAG
;
A
#
# COMPACT_ATOMS: atom_id res chain seq x y z
N MET A 1 43.60 -6.68 -27.35
CA MET A 1 42.47 -6.25 -28.20
C MET A 1 41.25 -7.03 -27.73
N ILE A 2 40.68 -6.59 -26.60
CA ILE A 2 39.40 -7.07 -26.07
C ILE A 2 38.51 -5.85 -26.22
N ALA A 3 37.49 -5.96 -27.07
CA ALA A 3 36.51 -4.90 -27.26
C ALA A 3 35.81 -4.68 -25.93
N ALA A 4 35.95 -3.46 -25.40
CA ALA A 4 35.01 -2.95 -24.42
C ALA A 4 33.67 -2.85 -25.14
N ASP A 5 32.76 -3.76 -24.80
CA ASP A 5 31.35 -3.58 -25.10
C ASP A 5 30.93 -2.38 -24.25
N GLU A 6 30.80 -1.21 -24.87
CA GLU A 6 30.16 -0.04 -24.26
C GLU A 6 28.71 -0.44 -23.99
N ALA A 7 28.48 -1.05 -22.82
CA ALA A 7 27.17 -1.38 -22.34
C ALA A 7 26.32 -0.10 -22.36
N ARG A 8 25.37 -0.05 -23.30
CA ARG A 8 24.29 0.93 -23.31
C ARG A 8 23.75 1.04 -21.88
N PRO A 9 23.55 2.26 -21.33
CA PRO A 9 22.96 2.37 -20.00
C PRO A 9 21.67 1.55 -19.97
N PRO A 10 21.41 0.79 -18.89
CA PRO A 10 20.21 -0.03 -18.80
C PRO A 10 18.99 0.88 -18.98
N SER A 11 18.22 0.62 -20.02
CA SER A 11 16.94 1.30 -20.24
C SER A 11 15.98 0.82 -19.16
N ILE A 12 15.31 1.76 -18.49
CA ILE A 12 14.20 1.41 -17.58
C ILE A 12 12.93 1.02 -18.36
N PHE A 13 12.86 1.38 -19.65
CA PHE A 13 11.73 1.03 -20.51
C PHE A 13 11.86 -0.41 -20.97
N ARG A 14 10.74 -1.12 -20.89
CA ARG A 14 10.56 -2.47 -21.42
C ARG A 14 10.17 -2.40 -22.90
N ALA A 15 10.15 -3.55 -23.56
CA ALA A 15 9.64 -3.65 -24.93
C ALA A 15 8.20 -3.12 -25.02
N PRO A 16 7.80 -2.44 -26.11
CA PRO A 16 6.42 -1.99 -26.32
C PRO A 16 5.40 -3.12 -26.23
N ALA A 17 4.19 -2.84 -25.74
CA ALA A 17 3.07 -3.78 -25.82
C ALA A 17 2.50 -3.79 -27.24
N SER A 18 2.08 -4.96 -27.72
CA SER A 18 1.36 -5.05 -28.99
C SER A 18 -0.08 -4.53 -28.85
N GLU A 19 -0.72 -4.20 -29.97
CA GLU A 19 -2.13 -3.79 -29.96
C GLU A 19 -3.03 -4.91 -29.39
N GLU A 20 -2.74 -6.17 -29.74
CA GLU A 20 -3.48 -7.32 -29.22
C GLU A 20 -3.31 -7.49 -27.71
N GLU A 21 -2.14 -7.20 -27.15
CA GLU A 21 -1.90 -7.25 -25.69
C GLU A 21 -2.68 -6.14 -24.95
N ILE A 22 -2.79 -4.96 -25.55
CA ILE A 22 -3.56 -3.84 -25.01
C ILE A 22 -5.06 -4.13 -25.10
N GLU A 23 -5.54 -4.63 -26.24
CA GLU A 23 -6.94 -5.03 -26.41
C GLU A 23 -7.34 -6.15 -25.45
N ALA A 24 -6.48 -7.15 -25.23
CA ALA A 24 -6.72 -8.21 -24.25
C ALA A 24 -6.79 -7.67 -22.81
N LEU A 25 -5.98 -6.65 -22.47
CA LEU A 25 -6.07 -5.96 -21.19
C LEU A 25 -7.41 -5.21 -21.05
N GLU A 26 -7.82 -4.45 -22.08
CA GLU A 26 -9.10 -3.73 -22.09
C GLU A 26 -10.31 -4.66 -22.01
N GLU A 27 -10.26 -5.81 -22.70
CA GLU A 27 -11.28 -6.85 -22.61
C GLU A 27 -11.37 -7.43 -21.19
N ARG A 28 -10.21 -7.75 -20.58
CA ARG A 28 -10.13 -8.25 -19.20
C ARG A 28 -10.67 -7.24 -18.18
N LEU A 29 -10.39 -5.95 -18.38
CA LEU A 29 -10.89 -4.87 -17.51
C LEU A 29 -12.32 -4.44 -17.84
N ARG A 30 -12.88 -4.89 -18.98
CA ARG A 30 -14.19 -4.47 -19.52
C ARG A 30 -14.32 -2.96 -19.67
N THR A 31 -13.24 -2.31 -20.07
CA THR A 31 -13.18 -0.85 -20.26
C THR A 31 -12.01 -0.49 -21.18
N ARG A 32 -12.17 0.57 -21.97
CA ARG A 32 -11.03 1.19 -22.65
C ARG A 32 -10.14 1.90 -21.63
N LEU A 33 -8.83 1.86 -21.83
CA LEU A 33 -7.84 2.58 -21.02
C LEU A 33 -7.82 4.07 -21.37
N PRO A 34 -7.40 4.96 -20.43
CA PRO A 34 -7.26 6.37 -20.74
C PRO A 34 -6.19 6.59 -21.82
N PRO A 35 -6.37 7.56 -22.74
CA PRO A 35 -5.55 7.69 -23.95
C PRO A 35 -4.03 7.74 -23.67
N SER A 36 -3.59 8.52 -22.68
CA SER A 36 -2.17 8.69 -22.37
C SER A 36 -1.52 7.43 -21.82
N TYR A 37 -2.24 6.66 -21.00
CA TYR A 37 -1.73 5.38 -20.48
C TYR A 37 -1.69 4.31 -21.59
N ARG A 38 -2.71 4.27 -22.46
CA ARG A 38 -2.70 3.39 -23.63
C ARG A 38 -1.53 3.72 -24.57
N ALA A 39 -1.28 4.99 -24.85
CA ALA A 39 -0.15 5.45 -25.65
C ALA A 39 1.20 5.10 -24.99
N PHE A 40 1.29 5.19 -23.67
CA PHE A 40 2.46 4.75 -22.91
C PHE A 40 2.72 3.25 -23.08
N LEU A 41 1.69 2.39 -22.95
CA LEU A 41 1.84 0.94 -23.15
C LEU A 41 2.31 0.58 -24.56
N ALA A 42 1.80 1.29 -25.57
CA ALA A 42 2.23 1.16 -26.97
C ALA A 42 3.68 1.64 -27.20
N HIS A 43 4.25 2.43 -26.29
CA HIS A 43 5.66 2.82 -26.29
C HIS A 43 6.52 1.87 -25.43
N THR A 44 5.98 1.35 -24.33
CA THR A 44 6.67 0.46 -23.40
C THR A 44 5.69 -0.33 -22.53
N ASN A 45 5.82 -1.65 -22.46
CA ASN A 45 4.94 -2.54 -21.70
C ASN A 45 5.31 -2.55 -20.19
N GLY A 46 5.07 -1.42 -19.53
CA GLY A 46 5.54 -1.14 -18.18
C GLY A 46 6.99 -0.64 -18.16
N ALA A 47 7.49 -0.35 -16.97
CA ALA A 47 8.84 0.21 -16.79
C ALA A 47 9.44 -0.23 -15.45
N ASP A 48 10.75 -0.43 -15.42
CA ASP A 48 11.53 -0.76 -14.23
C ASP A 48 11.89 0.50 -13.41
N ALA A 49 10.92 1.41 -13.32
CA ALA A 49 10.91 2.57 -12.45
C ALA A 49 9.46 2.86 -12.06
N PHE A 50 9.25 3.38 -10.85
CA PHE A 50 7.96 4.00 -10.50
C PHE A 50 7.65 5.12 -11.50
N PRO A 51 6.38 5.36 -11.85
CA PRO A 51 6.06 6.50 -12.71
C PRO A 51 6.59 7.73 -12.01
N GLY A 52 7.26 8.53 -12.82
CA GLY A 52 8.11 9.56 -12.31
C GLY A 52 9.54 9.14 -11.94
N TRP A 53 10.19 8.31 -12.78
CA TRP A 53 11.64 8.02 -12.72
C TRP A 53 12.21 7.77 -11.31
N GLY A 54 11.37 7.30 -10.37
CA GLY A 54 11.66 7.11 -8.96
C GLY A 54 12.75 6.05 -8.75
N ILE A 55 12.99 5.68 -7.49
CA ILE A 55 14.01 4.70 -7.04
C ILE A 55 14.33 3.64 -8.11
N VAL A 56 15.39 3.87 -8.90
CA VAL A 56 15.98 2.88 -9.80
C VAL A 56 16.86 2.00 -8.93
N ARG A 57 16.51 0.72 -8.79
CA ARG A 57 17.33 -0.20 -8.01
C ARG A 57 18.69 -0.39 -8.68
N TRP A 58 19.75 -0.08 -7.94
CA TRP A 58 21.11 -0.48 -8.31
C TRP A 58 21.43 -1.83 -7.66
N GLY A 59 21.60 -2.88 -8.47
CA GLY A 59 22.23 -4.15 -8.07
C GLY A 59 21.30 -5.31 -7.71
N GLY A 60 21.28 -6.31 -8.60
CA GLY A 60 21.69 -7.69 -8.26
C GLY A 60 20.78 -8.63 -7.46
N SER A 61 19.55 -8.27 -7.08
CA SER A 61 18.63 -9.28 -6.53
C SER A 61 17.56 -9.69 -7.54
N THR A 62 17.37 -10.99 -7.68
CA THR A 62 16.43 -11.66 -8.58
C THR A 62 14.98 -11.71 -8.08
N GLU A 63 14.63 -11.00 -7.01
CA GLU A 63 13.28 -11.01 -6.43
C GLU A 63 12.50 -9.72 -6.74
N ALA A 64 11.37 -9.91 -7.43
CA ALA A 64 10.29 -8.98 -7.78
C ALA A 64 10.67 -7.70 -8.57
N SER A 65 10.14 -7.58 -9.80
CA SER A 65 10.20 -6.33 -10.58
C SER A 65 9.58 -5.19 -9.78
N ILE A 66 10.26 -4.05 -9.66
CA ILE A 66 9.70 -2.79 -9.15
C ILE A 66 9.31 -1.90 -10.33
N GLY A 67 8.32 -1.02 -10.15
CA GLY A 67 7.93 -0.02 -11.15
C GLY A 67 6.55 -0.25 -11.77
N LEU A 68 6.34 0.30 -12.97
CA LEU A 68 5.07 0.21 -13.70
C LEU A 68 4.82 -1.21 -14.22
N HIS A 69 3.62 -1.71 -13.99
CA HIS A 69 3.19 -3.04 -14.38
C HIS A 69 3.13 -3.21 -15.91
N PRO A 70 3.49 -4.41 -16.42
CA PRO A 70 3.16 -4.79 -17.78
C PRO A 70 1.65 -5.10 -17.88
N THR A 71 1.12 -5.15 -19.11
CA THR A 71 -0.29 -5.44 -19.42
C THR A 71 -0.83 -6.70 -18.74
N THR A 72 0.02 -7.68 -18.46
CA THR A 72 -0.34 -8.93 -17.78
C THR A 72 -0.55 -8.79 -16.27
N SER A 73 0.00 -7.75 -15.63
CA SER A 73 -0.10 -7.53 -14.18
C SER A 73 -0.98 -6.34 -13.79
N VAL A 74 -1.34 -5.47 -14.74
CA VAL A 74 -2.29 -4.37 -14.50
C VAL A 74 -3.65 -4.97 -14.07
N GLY A 75 -4.24 -4.46 -13.00
CA GLY A 75 -5.54 -4.93 -12.52
C GLY A 75 -6.17 -3.95 -11.54
N TRP A 76 -7.45 -4.15 -11.23
CA TRP A 76 -8.14 -3.34 -10.23
C TRP A 76 -7.49 -3.56 -8.86
N LEU A 77 -7.31 -2.50 -8.08
CA LEU A 77 -6.60 -2.57 -6.80
C LEU A 77 -7.22 -3.62 -5.87
N ARG A 78 -8.56 -3.70 -5.85
CA ARG A 78 -9.29 -4.75 -5.10
C ARG A 78 -8.89 -6.17 -5.51
N ASP A 79 -8.53 -6.41 -6.77
CA ASP A 79 -8.22 -7.75 -7.26
C ASP A 79 -6.73 -8.09 -7.08
N VAL A 80 -5.84 -7.09 -7.19
CA VAL A 80 -4.39 -7.31 -7.17
C VAL A 80 -3.72 -7.03 -5.81
N ASP A 81 -4.36 -6.25 -4.93
CA ASP A 81 -3.88 -5.95 -3.57
C ASP A 81 -5.07 -5.77 -2.60
N ARG A 82 -5.66 -6.89 -2.20
CA ARG A 82 -6.81 -6.95 -1.27
C ARG A 82 -6.52 -6.29 0.08
N GLY A 83 -5.27 -6.40 0.54
CA GLY A 83 -4.84 -5.85 1.82
C GLY A 83 -4.95 -4.34 1.84
N LEU A 84 -4.42 -3.68 0.80
CA LEU A 84 -4.55 -2.22 0.68
C LEU A 84 -5.98 -1.79 0.38
N ALA A 85 -6.71 -2.52 -0.47
CA ALA A 85 -8.09 -2.21 -0.78
C ALA A 85 -9.00 -2.25 0.46
N GLY A 86 -8.73 -3.14 1.42
CA GLY A 86 -9.48 -3.25 2.68
C GLY A 86 -9.12 -2.23 3.75
N TRP A 87 -7.92 -1.61 3.69
CA TRP A 87 -7.41 -0.70 4.73
C TRP A 87 -8.07 0.68 4.77
N LEU A 88 -8.86 1.07 3.76
CA LEU A 88 -9.40 2.43 3.62
C LEU A 88 -10.94 2.51 3.65
N ASP A 89 -11.58 1.42 4.07
CA ASP A 89 -12.99 1.40 4.47
C ASP A 89 -13.15 1.48 6.01
N GLU A 90 -12.18 2.06 6.73
CA GLU A 90 -12.31 2.33 8.16
C GLU A 90 -13.52 3.27 8.43
N THR A 91 -14.65 2.61 8.67
CA THR A 91 -15.74 2.97 9.57
C THR A 91 -16.27 4.39 9.39
N VAL A 92 -17.10 4.58 8.37
CA VAL A 92 -18.23 5.49 8.55
C VAL A 92 -19.19 4.82 9.54
N PRO A 93 -19.62 5.51 10.62
CA PRO A 93 -20.52 4.94 11.60
C PRO A 93 -21.79 4.37 10.95
N GLU A 94 -22.22 3.21 11.42
CA GLU A 94 -23.55 2.63 11.17
C GLU A 94 -24.60 3.51 11.87
N ASP A 95 -24.89 4.68 11.31
CA ASP A 95 -26.04 5.47 11.76
C ASP A 95 -27.28 5.10 10.92
N ASP A 96 -28.41 4.91 11.62
CA ASP A 96 -29.77 4.57 11.16
C ASP A 96 -30.40 5.62 10.20
N ALA A 97 -29.59 6.43 9.53
CA ALA A 97 -30.08 7.47 8.65
C ALA A 97 -30.79 6.85 7.42
N ASP A 98 -31.79 7.58 6.92
CA ASP A 98 -32.41 7.36 5.60
C ASP A 98 -31.34 6.95 4.57
N ALA A 99 -31.65 6.06 3.62
CA ALA A 99 -30.68 5.60 2.62
C ALA A 99 -30.04 6.79 1.88
N TRP A 100 -30.74 7.92 1.80
CA TRP A 100 -30.28 9.18 1.21
C TRP A 100 -29.55 10.14 2.17
N SER A 101 -29.42 9.77 3.44
CA SER A 101 -28.75 10.50 4.53
C SER A 101 -27.67 9.66 5.22
N HIS A 102 -27.37 8.46 4.72
CA HIS A 102 -26.31 7.63 5.28
C HIS A 102 -24.97 8.38 5.16
N PRO A 103 -24.11 8.38 6.18
CA PRO A 103 -22.88 9.16 6.14
C PRO A 103 -21.91 8.70 5.04
N ASN A 104 -22.05 7.51 4.43
CA ASN A 104 -21.30 7.16 3.19
C ASN A 104 -21.82 7.85 1.90
N PHE A 105 -23.08 8.27 1.90
CA PHE A 105 -23.70 9.07 0.85
C PHE A 105 -23.48 10.59 1.08
N ASP A 106 -23.32 11.02 2.35
CA ASP A 106 -23.05 12.42 2.75
C ASP A 106 -21.54 12.77 2.92
N ALA A 107 -20.67 11.81 3.25
CA ALA A 107 -19.23 12.04 3.47
C ALA A 107 -18.46 12.31 2.16
N ARG A 108 -19.13 12.23 1.02
CA ARG A 108 -18.56 12.63 -0.26
C ARG A 108 -18.75 14.14 -0.39
N GLY A 109 -17.65 14.87 -0.21
CA GLY A 109 -17.63 16.29 -0.59
C GLY A 109 -18.21 16.50 -1.98
N ALA A 110 -18.87 17.64 -2.18
CA ALA A 110 -19.55 18.00 -3.42
C ALA A 110 -18.63 17.76 -4.63
N GLU A 111 -19.19 17.25 -5.73
CA GLU A 111 -18.37 16.88 -6.88
C GLU A 111 -17.67 18.08 -7.50
N ARG A 112 -18.33 19.24 -7.50
CA ARG A 112 -17.72 20.50 -7.94
C ARG A 112 -16.53 20.94 -7.08
N ASP A 113 -16.51 20.57 -5.80
CA ASP A 113 -15.43 20.96 -4.88
C ASP A 113 -14.19 20.09 -5.12
N TYR A 114 -14.39 18.81 -5.43
CA TYR A 114 -13.31 17.88 -5.78
C TYR A 114 -12.68 18.15 -7.16
N LEU A 115 -13.52 18.53 -8.14
CA LEU A 115 -13.12 18.74 -9.54
C LEU A 115 -12.72 20.19 -9.85
N GLY A 116 -13.01 21.14 -8.95
CA GLY A 116 -12.82 22.56 -9.18
C GLY A 116 -11.34 22.97 -9.26
N PRO A 117 -11.02 24.11 -9.90
CA PRO A 117 -9.66 24.66 -9.93
C PRO A 117 -9.12 25.04 -8.54
N ASP A 118 -10.01 25.28 -7.57
CA ASP A 118 -9.70 25.50 -6.16
C ASP A 118 -9.73 24.19 -5.33
N GLY A 119 -10.07 23.06 -5.95
CA GLY A 119 -10.06 21.75 -5.32
C GLY A 119 -8.65 21.42 -4.83
N THR A 120 -8.52 20.99 -3.57
CA THR A 120 -7.20 20.84 -2.98
C THR A 120 -6.51 19.62 -3.59
N ASN A 121 -5.32 19.80 -4.17
CA ASN A 121 -4.44 18.66 -4.45
C ASN A 121 -3.76 18.15 -3.15
N ASP A 122 -4.47 18.28 -2.02
CA ASP A 122 -4.04 17.75 -0.74
C ASP A 122 -4.16 16.22 -0.82
N PRO A 123 -3.09 15.46 -0.53
CA PRO A 123 -3.18 14.01 -0.51
C PRO A 123 -4.29 13.46 0.39
N GLY A 124 -4.71 14.20 1.42
CA GLY A 124 -5.81 13.82 2.31
C GLY A 124 -7.23 13.96 1.73
N ASP A 125 -7.39 14.57 0.56
CA ASP A 125 -8.68 14.88 -0.07
C ASP A 125 -9.13 13.84 -1.11
N ALA A 126 -8.54 12.63 -1.08
CA ALA A 126 -8.99 11.54 -1.94
C ALA A 126 -10.44 11.13 -1.60
N LYS A 127 -11.32 11.02 -2.60
CA LYS A 127 -12.72 10.65 -2.35
C LYS A 127 -12.83 9.24 -1.78
N GLY A 128 -13.50 9.13 -0.63
CA GLY A 128 -13.82 7.86 0.01
C GLY A 128 -14.51 6.86 -0.92
N GLY A 129 -14.00 5.62 -0.93
CA GLY A 129 -14.51 4.53 -1.75
C GLY A 129 -14.05 4.53 -3.21
N HIS A 130 -13.17 5.43 -3.67
CA HIS A 130 -12.62 5.38 -5.03
C HIS A 130 -11.51 4.33 -5.20
N LEU A 131 -10.67 4.15 -4.16
CA LEU A 131 -9.51 3.25 -4.18
C LEU A 131 -9.82 1.83 -4.66
N ARG A 132 -10.94 1.25 -4.22
CA ARG A 132 -11.35 -0.11 -4.60
C ARG A 132 -11.68 -0.26 -6.10
N TYR A 133 -11.95 0.83 -6.82
CA TYR A 133 -12.15 0.86 -8.28
C TYR A 133 -10.94 1.42 -9.02
N ALA A 134 -9.90 1.87 -8.33
CA ALA A 134 -8.71 2.39 -8.97
C ALA A 134 -7.93 1.24 -9.63
N LEU A 135 -7.41 1.52 -10.82
CA LEU A 135 -6.58 0.58 -11.57
C LEU A 135 -5.13 0.69 -11.08
N ALA A 136 -4.59 -0.38 -10.50
CA ALA A 136 -3.20 -0.43 -10.09
C ALA A 136 -2.29 -0.65 -11.31
N ILE A 137 -1.49 0.36 -11.62
CA ILE A 137 -0.57 0.34 -12.76
C ILE A 137 0.89 0.24 -12.35
N SER A 138 1.18 0.13 -11.05
CA SER A 138 2.52 -0.10 -10.51
C SER A 138 2.50 -1.15 -9.42
N VAL A 139 3.68 -1.69 -9.14
CA VAL A 139 3.93 -2.57 -7.99
C VAL A 139 3.71 -1.78 -6.71
N ASN A 140 3.10 -2.40 -5.70
CA ASN A 140 3.10 -1.87 -4.34
C ASN A 140 4.51 -2.03 -3.74
N ALA A 141 5.25 -0.92 -3.60
CA ALA A 141 6.50 -0.93 -2.83
C ALA A 141 6.32 -0.15 -1.55
N ASP A 142 6.30 -0.86 -0.41
CA ASP A 142 6.26 -0.26 0.92
C ASP A 142 5.05 0.69 1.12
N GLY A 143 3.92 0.34 0.49
CA GLY A 143 2.68 1.10 0.55
C GLY A 143 2.60 2.29 -0.40
N TYR A 144 3.51 2.38 -1.38
CA TYR A 144 3.50 3.38 -2.46
C TYR A 144 3.11 2.75 -3.79
N LEU A 145 2.19 3.41 -4.50
CA LEU A 145 1.53 2.91 -5.71
C LEU A 145 1.19 4.04 -6.65
N THR A 146 1.03 3.68 -7.92
CA THR A 146 0.38 4.53 -8.90
C THR A 146 -0.90 3.90 -9.37
N LEU A 147 -1.96 4.69 -9.24
CA LEU A 147 -3.32 4.27 -9.50
C LEU A 147 -3.93 5.18 -10.58
N LEU A 148 -4.82 4.62 -11.39
CA LEU A 148 -5.69 5.40 -12.28
C LEU A 148 -7.12 5.26 -11.78
N ASP A 149 -7.76 6.37 -11.43
CA ASP A 149 -9.13 6.38 -10.94
C ASP A 149 -10.11 6.52 -12.12
N PRO A 150 -10.83 5.46 -12.51
CA PRO A 150 -11.78 5.56 -13.59
C PRO A 150 -12.96 6.46 -13.22
N LEU A 151 -13.31 6.63 -11.94
CA LEU A 151 -14.52 7.37 -11.54
C LEU A 151 -14.43 8.87 -11.79
N VAL A 152 -13.22 9.36 -12.06
CA VAL A 152 -12.92 10.75 -12.37
C VAL A 152 -12.29 10.79 -13.76
N VAL A 153 -13.10 11.20 -14.74
CA VAL A 153 -12.70 11.24 -16.15
C VAL A 153 -12.72 12.69 -16.61
N ASP A 154 -11.60 13.17 -17.16
CA ASP A 154 -11.52 14.49 -17.74
C ASP A 154 -12.18 14.57 -19.13
N ALA A 155 -12.29 15.78 -19.65
CA ALA A 155 -12.88 16.05 -20.96
C ALA A 155 -12.21 15.27 -22.12
N ASP A 156 -10.93 14.93 -22.01
CA ASP A 156 -10.18 14.20 -23.04
C ASP A 156 -10.37 12.67 -22.94
N GLY A 157 -11.13 12.21 -21.93
CA GLY A 157 -11.28 10.79 -21.61
C GLY A 157 -10.11 10.26 -20.78
N GLU A 158 -9.22 11.14 -20.30
CA GLU A 158 -8.17 10.76 -19.37
C GLU A 158 -8.76 10.48 -18.00
N TRP A 159 -8.15 9.54 -17.30
CA TRP A 159 -8.54 9.23 -15.93
C TRP A 159 -7.61 9.98 -14.98
N GLU A 160 -8.14 10.41 -13.85
CA GLU A 160 -7.32 10.96 -12.79
C GLU A 160 -6.24 9.94 -12.37
N ALA A 161 -4.99 10.38 -12.29
CA ALA A 161 -3.84 9.56 -11.92
C ALA A 161 -3.35 9.95 -10.53
N TRP A 162 -3.08 8.95 -9.69
CA TRP A 162 -2.71 9.15 -8.30
C TRP A 162 -1.29 8.64 -8.05
N ASP A 163 -0.44 9.49 -7.47
CA ASP A 163 0.74 9.05 -6.72
C ASP A 163 0.30 8.82 -5.26
N TYR A 164 0.09 7.55 -4.92
CA TYR A 164 -0.55 7.13 -3.69
C TYR A 164 0.47 6.58 -2.71
N GLY A 165 0.39 6.98 -1.43
CA GLY A 165 1.25 6.44 -0.38
C GLY A 165 0.53 6.29 0.95
N THR A 166 0.57 5.09 1.55
CA THR A 166 0.03 4.83 2.90
C THR A 166 0.75 5.61 4.01
N LYS A 167 1.99 6.04 3.74
CA LYS A 167 2.80 6.88 4.65
C LYS A 167 2.70 8.37 4.30
N LEU A 168 1.96 8.71 3.25
CA LEU A 168 1.55 10.06 2.91
C LEU A 168 0.10 10.26 3.37
N PRO A 169 -0.42 11.50 3.41
CA PRO A 169 -1.82 11.74 3.77
C PRO A 169 -2.85 11.10 2.83
N GLY A 170 -2.43 10.48 1.71
CA GLY A 170 -3.28 9.76 0.76
C GLY A 170 -2.76 9.87 -0.67
N ALA A 171 -3.59 10.37 -1.59
CA ALA A 171 -3.32 10.40 -3.04
C ALA A 171 -2.93 11.81 -3.52
N GLN A 172 -1.69 12.00 -4.00
CA GLN A 172 -1.40 13.18 -4.82
C GLN A 172 -2.05 13.00 -6.21
N ARG A 173 -2.97 13.90 -6.56
CA ARG A 173 -3.84 13.77 -7.73
C ARG A 173 -3.27 14.53 -8.94
N HIS A 174 -3.44 13.93 -10.10
CA HIS A 174 -3.09 14.49 -11.40
C HIS A 174 -4.25 14.24 -12.35
N ARG A 175 -4.60 15.23 -13.18
CA ARG A 175 -5.73 15.10 -14.12
C ARG A 175 -5.62 13.91 -15.09
N SER A 176 -4.40 13.45 -15.35
CA SER A 176 -4.12 12.35 -16.29
C SER A 176 -2.78 11.68 -15.99
N PHE A 177 -2.58 10.49 -16.53
CA PHE A 177 -1.29 9.78 -16.43
C PHE A 177 -0.15 10.58 -17.08
N ALA A 178 -0.40 11.24 -18.23
CA ALA A 178 0.56 12.16 -18.82
C ALA A 178 0.93 13.33 -17.89
N ALA A 179 -0.06 13.94 -17.22
CA ALA A 179 0.19 15.05 -16.30
C ALA A 179 1.02 14.63 -15.08
N LEU A 180 0.82 13.40 -14.60
CA LEU A 180 1.67 12.78 -13.57
C LEU A 180 3.12 12.65 -14.06
N LEU A 181 3.33 12.05 -15.24
CA LEU A 181 4.67 11.90 -15.81
C LEU A 181 5.37 13.24 -16.05
N GLU A 182 4.65 14.27 -16.49
CA GLU A 182 5.20 15.62 -16.69
C GLU A 182 5.61 16.28 -15.37
N ALA A 183 4.72 16.21 -14.36
CA ALA A 183 4.97 16.78 -13.04
C ALA A 183 6.23 16.17 -12.43
N ASP A 184 6.36 14.86 -12.53
CA ASP A 184 7.51 14.21 -11.96
C ASP A 184 8.79 14.39 -12.82
N THR A 185 8.69 14.40 -14.15
CA THR A 185 9.84 14.72 -15.01
C THR A 185 10.42 16.11 -14.70
N ARG A 186 9.56 17.09 -14.35
CA ARG A 186 10.01 18.40 -13.85
C ARG A 186 10.78 18.26 -12.53
N ARG A 187 10.21 17.53 -11.56
CA ARG A 187 10.83 17.26 -10.26
C ARG A 187 12.24 16.66 -10.39
N TRP A 188 12.45 15.69 -11.28
CA TRP A 188 13.78 15.10 -11.51
C TRP A 188 14.78 16.06 -12.11
N ARG A 189 14.36 16.91 -13.06
CA ARG A 189 15.26 17.93 -13.62
C ARG A 189 15.73 18.88 -12.53
N ASP A 190 14.83 19.29 -11.66
CA ASP A 190 15.16 20.17 -10.53
C ASP A 190 16.10 19.47 -9.53
N GLN A 191 15.85 18.18 -9.23
CA GLN A 191 16.75 17.37 -8.39
C GLN A 191 18.14 17.19 -9.01
N LEU A 192 18.25 16.93 -10.31
CA LEU A 192 19.53 16.76 -10.99
C LEU A 192 20.38 18.04 -10.94
N VAL A 193 19.73 19.19 -11.11
CA VAL A 193 20.38 20.50 -10.95
C VAL A 193 20.85 20.69 -9.50
N ALA A 194 19.99 20.37 -8.51
CA ALA A 194 20.35 20.45 -7.10
C ALA A 194 21.49 19.49 -6.71
N ASP A 195 21.51 18.27 -7.24
CA ASP A 195 22.55 17.27 -7.02
C ASP A 195 23.89 17.70 -7.60
N THR A 196 23.89 18.36 -8.77
CA THR A 196 25.09 18.93 -9.38
C THR A 196 25.67 20.02 -8.50
N ALA A 197 24.83 20.96 -8.04
CA ALA A 197 25.24 22.00 -7.10
C ALA A 197 25.72 21.41 -5.75
N ARG A 198 25.08 20.34 -5.26
CA ARG A 198 25.49 19.64 -4.04
C ARG A 198 26.86 18.99 -4.17
N ARG A 199 27.17 18.38 -5.33
CA ARG A 199 28.49 17.79 -5.63
C ARG A 199 29.61 18.83 -5.60
N GLU A 200 29.34 20.05 -6.06
CA GLU A 200 30.30 21.17 -5.99
C GLU A 200 30.54 21.64 -4.55
N ALA A 201 29.54 21.54 -3.66
CA ALA A 201 29.61 21.92 -2.25
C ALA A 201 30.23 20.85 -1.30
N VAL A 202 30.53 19.65 -1.79
CA VAL A 202 31.02 18.52 -0.96
C VAL A 202 32.36 18.83 -0.29
N GLY A 203 33.26 19.52 -0.99
CA GLY A 203 34.59 19.83 -0.47
C GLY A 203 34.55 20.68 0.82
N GLU A 204 33.67 21.68 0.86
CA GLU A 204 33.45 22.50 2.05
C GLU A 204 32.83 21.67 3.19
N SER A 205 31.86 20.82 2.88
CA SER A 205 31.23 19.94 3.87
C SER A 205 32.22 18.94 4.49
N ILE A 206 33.14 18.37 3.69
CA ILE A 206 34.24 17.51 4.20
C ILE A 206 35.17 18.33 5.12
N ALA A 207 35.53 19.55 4.71
CA ALA A 207 36.41 20.41 5.50
C ALA A 207 35.79 20.75 6.85
N ILE A 208 34.51 21.15 6.88
CA ILE A 208 33.79 21.43 8.14
C ILE A 208 33.67 20.17 9.01
N ALA A 209 33.36 19.00 8.43
CA ALA A 209 33.27 17.75 9.19
C ALA A 209 34.59 17.37 9.89
N GLY A 210 35.73 17.67 9.25
CA GLY A 210 37.07 17.41 9.75
C GLY A 210 37.62 18.46 10.72
N ASP A 211 37.01 19.64 10.81
CA ASP A 211 37.53 20.77 11.59
C ASP A 211 37.25 20.60 13.10
N PRO A 212 38.26 20.40 13.96
CA PRO A 212 38.07 20.19 15.38
C PRO A 212 37.58 21.45 16.13
N ASP A 213 37.74 22.65 15.56
CA ASP A 213 37.33 23.91 16.17
C ASP A 213 35.84 24.20 15.96
N ARG A 214 35.17 23.43 15.10
CA ARG A 214 33.73 23.54 14.83
C ARG A 214 32.89 22.78 15.87
N PRO A 215 31.68 23.29 16.19
CA PRO A 215 30.71 22.56 17.00
C PRO A 215 30.44 21.16 16.44
N VAL A 216 30.40 20.15 17.32
CA VAL A 216 30.21 18.73 16.91
C VAL A 216 28.93 18.53 16.09
N ALA A 217 27.84 19.22 16.45
CA ALA A 217 26.59 19.15 15.69
C ALA A 217 26.74 19.64 14.24
N GLU A 218 27.51 20.73 14.02
CA GLU A 218 27.80 21.27 12.69
C GLU A 218 28.63 20.26 11.89
N ARG A 219 29.67 19.69 12.53
CA ARG A 219 30.54 18.68 11.92
C ARG A 219 29.77 17.43 11.48
N ILE A 220 28.87 16.91 12.32
CA ILE A 220 28.01 15.76 12.00
C ILE A 220 27.07 16.09 10.83
N THR A 221 26.45 17.27 10.86
CA THR A 221 25.53 17.71 9.79
C THR A 221 26.26 17.81 8.45
N SER A 222 27.45 18.42 8.45
CA SER A 222 28.30 18.52 7.25
C SER A 222 28.80 17.16 6.79
N ALA A 223 29.13 16.24 7.70
CA ALA A 223 29.50 14.88 7.33
C ALA A 223 28.35 14.13 6.64
N TRP A 224 27.11 14.26 7.14
CA TRP A 224 25.92 13.71 6.50
C TRP A 224 25.67 14.30 5.11
N SER A 225 25.85 15.62 4.94
CA SER A 225 25.75 16.29 3.66
C SER A 225 26.76 15.73 2.64
N ALA A 226 28.03 15.65 3.06
CA ALA A 226 29.10 15.11 2.22
C ALA A 226 28.91 13.62 1.90
N PHE A 227 28.48 12.81 2.88
CA PHE A 227 28.15 11.40 2.66
C PHE A 227 27.03 11.22 1.65
N SER A 228 25.95 11.99 1.78
CA SER A 228 24.79 11.94 0.87
C SER A 228 25.18 12.32 -0.56
N ALA A 229 26.19 13.17 -0.70
CA ALA A 229 26.74 13.57 -1.99
C ALA A 229 27.84 12.63 -2.54
N GLY A 230 28.16 11.55 -1.83
CA GLY A 230 29.03 10.47 -2.31
C GLY A 230 30.39 10.35 -1.62
N ALA A 231 30.76 11.26 -0.71
CA ALA A 231 32.02 11.17 0.03
C ALA A 231 32.02 9.93 0.96
N ARG A 232 33.17 9.26 1.11
CA ARG A 232 33.31 8.05 1.93
C ARG A 232 34.58 8.12 2.76
N ALA A 233 35.72 7.72 2.19
CA ALA A 233 37.00 7.62 2.90
C ALA A 233 37.44 8.96 3.53
N GLU A 234 37.11 10.07 2.88
CA GLU A 234 37.44 11.43 3.30
C GLU A 234 36.77 11.84 4.62
N LEU A 235 35.64 11.20 4.96
CA LEU A 235 34.90 11.49 6.19
C LEU A 235 35.45 10.76 7.40
N VAL A 236 36.20 9.67 7.19
CA VAL A 236 36.63 8.77 8.25
C VAL A 236 37.43 9.51 9.34
N PRO A 237 38.44 10.35 9.03
CA PRO A 237 39.21 11.02 10.08
C PRO A 237 38.36 11.91 10.99
N GLY A 238 37.47 12.72 10.40
CA GLY A 238 36.59 13.62 11.15
C GLY A 238 35.58 12.88 12.02
N LEU A 239 34.94 11.86 11.47
CA LEU A 239 33.98 11.03 12.20
C LEU A 239 34.64 10.18 13.28
N ALA A 240 35.84 9.66 13.02
CA ALA A 240 36.59 8.89 13.99
C ALA A 240 37.04 9.73 15.20
N ALA A 241 37.39 11.00 14.98
CA ALA A 241 37.68 11.93 16.06
C ALA A 241 36.46 12.12 16.98
N ILE A 242 35.27 12.31 16.40
CA ILE A 242 34.02 12.45 17.16
C ILE A 242 33.68 11.14 17.90
N ALA A 243 33.76 10.01 17.21
CA ALA A 243 33.42 8.70 17.77
C ALA A 243 34.28 8.33 18.99
N ARG A 244 35.57 8.69 18.99
CA ARG A 244 36.53 8.33 20.06
C ARG A 244 36.56 9.30 21.24
N ASP A 245 36.12 10.54 21.05
CA ASP A 245 36.17 11.55 22.09
C ASP A 245 35.09 11.31 23.15
N ARG A 246 35.50 10.88 24.35
CA ARG A 246 34.61 10.61 25.48
C ARG A 246 34.04 11.88 26.13
N GLY A 247 34.55 13.05 25.80
CA GLY A 247 33.99 14.34 26.23
C GLY A 247 32.79 14.78 25.40
N ILE A 248 32.54 14.16 24.24
CA ILE A 248 31.39 14.42 23.39
C ILE A 248 30.18 13.63 23.89
N GLU A 249 29.00 14.25 23.80
CA GLU A 249 27.74 13.64 24.19
C GLU A 249 27.50 12.29 23.47
N THR A 250 27.02 11.29 24.22
CA THR A 250 26.74 9.93 23.72
C THR A 250 25.96 9.94 22.42
N GLY A 251 24.89 10.73 22.30
CA GLY A 251 24.07 10.78 21.08
C GLY A 251 24.86 11.21 19.84
N GLN A 252 25.72 12.22 19.95
CA GLN A 252 26.55 12.71 18.85
C GLN A 252 27.61 11.67 18.44
N ARG A 253 28.20 10.98 19.41
CA ARG A 253 29.12 9.88 19.15
C ARG A 253 28.42 8.72 18.43
N GLN A 254 27.20 8.37 18.84
CA GLN A 254 26.39 7.34 18.18
C GLN A 254 26.10 7.71 16.73
N THR A 255 25.75 8.96 16.44
CA THR A 255 25.52 9.42 15.06
C THR A 255 26.79 9.31 14.21
N ALA A 256 27.96 9.67 14.76
CA ALA A 256 29.24 9.52 14.06
C ALA A 256 29.56 8.04 13.76
N LEU A 257 29.31 7.15 14.72
CA LEU A 257 29.49 5.70 14.57
C LEU A 257 28.55 5.10 13.53
N GLN A 258 27.29 5.53 13.53
CA GLN A 258 26.32 5.10 12.52
C GLN A 258 26.77 5.51 11.12
N LEU A 259 27.25 6.75 10.96
CA LEU A 259 27.75 7.23 9.67
C LEU A 259 29.02 6.50 9.22
N LEU A 260 29.95 6.20 10.14
CA LEU A 260 31.11 5.31 9.87
C LEU A 260 30.65 3.92 9.41
N GLY A 261 29.59 3.40 10.05
CA GLY A 261 28.94 2.15 9.67
C GLY A 261 28.33 2.16 8.27
N TYR A 262 27.89 3.31 7.76
CA TYR A 262 27.47 3.45 6.36
C TYR A 262 28.65 3.68 5.39
N VAL A 263 29.73 4.32 5.86
CA VAL A 263 30.95 4.54 5.07
C VAL A 263 31.65 3.23 4.71
N ARG A 264 31.74 2.28 5.66
CA ARG A 264 32.24 0.89 5.46
C ARG A 264 33.61 0.73 4.80
N THR A 265 34.47 1.73 4.83
CA THR A 265 35.87 1.57 4.41
C THR A 265 36.63 0.76 5.47
N PRO A 266 37.77 0.12 5.12
CA PRO A 266 38.59 -0.61 6.10
C PRO A 266 38.96 0.24 7.31
N ASP A 267 39.29 1.52 7.10
CA ASP A 267 39.61 2.45 8.19
C ASP A 267 38.40 2.78 9.07
N ALA A 268 37.20 2.90 8.48
CA ALA A 268 35.98 3.08 9.25
C ALA A 268 35.67 1.84 10.10
N ILE A 269 35.80 0.64 9.53
CA ILE A 269 35.63 -0.62 10.27
C ILE A 269 36.65 -0.73 11.41
N ALA A 270 37.90 -0.34 11.20
CA ALA A 270 38.91 -0.33 12.26
C ALA A 270 38.54 0.61 13.42
N VAL A 271 37.89 1.75 13.14
CA VAL A 271 37.34 2.63 14.18
C VAL A 271 36.20 1.96 14.94
N LEU A 272 35.30 1.26 14.24
CA LEU A 272 34.20 0.54 14.86
C LEU A 272 34.69 -0.60 15.77
N VAL A 273 35.72 -1.34 15.35
CA VAL A 273 36.36 -2.40 16.16
C VAL A 273 37.05 -1.82 17.41
N ASP A 274 37.51 -0.58 17.37
CA ASP A 274 38.10 0.07 18.55
C ASP A 274 37.04 0.41 19.61
N VAL A 275 35.89 0.95 19.19
CA VAL A 275 34.83 1.42 20.11
C VAL A 275 34.00 0.30 20.74
N VAL A 276 34.11 -0.95 20.28
CA VAL A 276 33.48 -2.09 20.97
C VAL A 276 34.01 -2.29 22.39
N ARG A 277 35.17 -1.70 22.73
CA ARG A 277 35.74 -1.71 24.09
C ARG A 277 35.30 -0.50 24.94
N ASP A 278 34.37 0.31 24.46
CA ASP A 278 33.87 1.46 25.21
C ASP A 278 33.07 1.03 26.46
N HIS A 279 33.18 1.80 27.54
CA HIS A 279 32.46 1.50 28.78
C HIS A 279 30.96 1.74 28.64
N GLU A 280 30.54 2.66 27.77
CA GLU A 280 29.14 3.01 27.53
C GLU A 280 28.44 1.95 26.65
N PRO A 281 27.45 1.20 27.16
CA PRO A 281 26.76 0.15 26.40
C PRO A 281 26.13 0.65 25.10
N ARG A 282 25.58 1.87 25.10
CA ARG A 282 24.97 2.47 23.91
C ARG A 282 25.96 2.71 22.78
N ILE A 283 27.22 3.00 23.11
CA ILE A 283 28.29 3.24 22.14
C ILE A 283 28.76 1.93 21.53
N ARG A 284 28.95 0.89 22.35
CA ARG A 284 29.27 -0.46 21.85
C ARG A 284 28.19 -0.95 20.89
N ALA A 285 26.93 -0.75 21.25
CA ALA A 285 25.78 -1.17 20.44
C ALA A 285 25.78 -0.55 19.03
N SER A 286 26.14 0.73 18.91
CA SER A 286 26.14 1.44 17.61
C SER A 286 27.13 0.88 16.59
N ALA A 287 28.16 0.14 17.02
CA ALA A 287 29.12 -0.49 16.11
C ALA A 287 28.64 -1.84 15.56
N ILE A 288 27.80 -2.56 16.33
CA ILE A 288 27.44 -3.96 16.05
C ILE A 288 26.83 -4.18 14.66
N PRO A 289 25.85 -3.37 14.18
CA PRO A 289 25.22 -3.62 12.88
C PRO A 289 26.24 -3.66 11.74
N ALA A 290 27.19 -2.73 11.73
CA ALA A 290 28.20 -2.62 10.67
C ALA A 290 29.31 -3.68 10.82
N LEU A 291 29.69 -4.03 12.05
CA LEU A 291 30.68 -5.08 12.31
C LEU A 291 30.16 -6.46 11.90
N ALA A 292 28.90 -6.76 12.22
CA ALA A 292 28.28 -8.07 11.97
C ALA A 292 28.12 -8.38 10.47
N VAL A 293 28.03 -7.35 9.61
CA VAL A 293 27.94 -7.52 8.15
C VAL A 293 29.27 -7.29 7.43
N SER A 294 30.34 -6.96 8.15
CA SER A 294 31.66 -6.67 7.58
C SER A 294 32.28 -7.93 6.97
N ASP A 295 33.10 -7.80 5.93
CA ASP A 295 33.95 -8.89 5.43
C ASP A 295 35.27 -9.03 6.20
N ASP A 296 35.57 -8.08 7.09
CA ASP A 296 36.76 -8.12 7.94
C ASP A 296 36.61 -9.18 9.06
N PRO A 297 37.51 -10.18 9.15
CA PRO A 297 37.42 -11.23 10.16
C PRO A 297 37.50 -10.72 11.61
N THR A 298 38.25 -9.65 11.86
CA THR A 298 38.38 -9.03 13.19
C THR A 298 37.08 -8.35 13.59
N ALA A 299 36.43 -7.67 12.66
CA ALA A 299 35.12 -7.06 12.86
C ALA A 299 34.05 -8.11 13.17
N ARG A 300 34.03 -9.22 12.43
CA ARG A 300 33.12 -10.34 12.69
C ARG A 300 33.35 -10.94 14.07
N GLU A 301 34.59 -11.24 14.42
CA GLU A 301 34.93 -11.82 15.72
C GLU A 301 34.51 -10.89 16.88
N ALA A 302 34.74 -9.58 16.76
CA ALA A 302 34.30 -8.61 17.76
C ALA A 302 32.77 -8.56 17.92
N ALA A 303 32.03 -8.67 16.82
CA ALA A 303 30.57 -8.76 16.87
C ALA A 303 30.10 -10.08 17.52
N ILE A 304 30.74 -11.21 17.18
CA ILE A 304 30.45 -12.53 17.77
C ILE A 304 30.65 -12.48 19.29
N GLU A 305 31.76 -11.93 19.78
CA GLU A 305 32.06 -11.84 21.21
C GLU A 305 30.99 -11.06 21.98
N ILE A 306 30.54 -9.92 21.44
CA ILE A 306 29.50 -9.11 22.10
C ILE A 306 28.14 -9.82 22.05
N LEU A 307 27.75 -10.34 20.89
CA LEU A 307 26.45 -11.02 20.75
C LEU A 307 26.37 -12.31 21.58
N ALA A 308 27.50 -12.97 21.80
CA ALA A 308 27.61 -14.18 22.64
C ALA A 308 27.48 -13.88 24.14
N ASP A 309 27.65 -12.63 24.58
CA ASP A 309 27.47 -12.25 25.97
C ASP A 309 25.97 -12.19 26.33
N ALA A 310 25.54 -13.03 27.27
CA ALA A 310 24.15 -13.08 27.73
C ALA A 310 23.68 -11.79 28.43
N SER A 311 24.59 -10.90 28.83
CA SER A 311 24.26 -9.58 29.38
C SER A 311 24.04 -8.51 28.29
N THR A 312 24.26 -8.86 27.02
CA THR A 312 24.03 -7.95 25.89
C THR A 312 22.54 -7.61 25.79
N PRO A 313 22.16 -6.32 25.88
CA PRO A 313 20.75 -5.93 25.83
C PRO A 313 20.09 -6.30 24.49
N SER A 314 18.81 -6.70 24.51
CA SER A 314 18.08 -7.15 23.32
C SER A 314 18.04 -6.11 22.21
N PHE A 315 17.98 -4.80 22.54
CA PHE A 315 18.03 -3.75 21.51
C PHE A 315 19.33 -3.74 20.69
N VAL A 316 20.43 -4.25 21.25
CA VAL A 316 21.70 -4.41 20.54
C VAL A 316 21.60 -5.55 19.52
N VAL A 317 21.02 -6.68 19.93
CA VAL A 317 20.73 -7.80 19.04
C VAL A 317 19.80 -7.34 17.91
N HIS A 318 18.73 -6.63 18.26
CA HIS A 318 17.71 -6.13 17.33
C HIS A 318 18.21 -5.04 16.37
N SER A 319 19.41 -4.49 16.61
CA SER A 319 20.03 -3.54 15.68
C SER A 319 20.67 -4.23 14.46
N THR A 320 20.85 -5.55 14.49
CA THR A 320 21.37 -6.32 13.36
C THR A 320 20.28 -6.59 12.32
N TYR A 321 20.66 -6.85 11.07
CA TYR A 321 19.73 -7.07 9.95
C TYR A 321 20.20 -8.25 9.10
N ARG A 322 19.36 -8.75 8.18
CA ARG A 322 19.49 -10.08 7.53
C ARG A 322 20.92 -10.56 7.20
N PRO A 323 21.82 -9.76 6.59
CA PRO A 323 23.19 -10.20 6.28
C PRO A 323 24.04 -10.60 7.50
N ALA A 324 23.64 -10.22 8.72
CA ALA A 324 24.31 -10.58 9.97
C ALA A 324 23.97 -12.01 10.45
N GLY A 325 23.03 -12.72 9.82
CA GLY A 325 22.61 -14.08 10.20
C GLY A 325 23.76 -15.03 10.54
N PRO A 326 24.80 -15.16 9.70
CA PRO A 326 25.95 -16.01 10.00
C PRO A 326 26.72 -15.61 11.25
N VAL A 327 26.86 -14.32 11.53
CA VAL A 327 27.57 -13.84 12.74
C VAL A 327 26.74 -14.10 13.99
N VAL A 328 25.43 -13.85 13.94
CA VAL A 328 24.51 -14.14 15.06
C VAL A 328 24.45 -15.65 15.32
N TRP A 329 24.49 -16.48 14.27
CA TRP A 329 24.53 -17.93 14.39
C TRP A 329 25.78 -18.41 15.12
N GLU A 330 26.96 -17.94 14.73
CA GLU A 330 28.22 -18.29 15.40
C GLU A 330 28.23 -17.83 16.87
N ALA A 331 27.68 -16.63 17.15
CA ALA A 331 27.51 -16.14 18.52
C ALA A 331 26.61 -17.07 19.35
N TYR A 332 25.49 -17.52 18.78
CA TYR A 332 24.60 -18.50 19.41
C TYR A 332 25.32 -19.84 19.66
N LYS A 333 26.02 -20.39 18.66
CA LYS A 333 26.75 -21.67 18.82
C LYS A 333 27.87 -21.60 19.85
N ARG A 334 28.52 -20.45 20.00
CA ARG A 334 29.58 -20.24 20.99
C ARG A 334 29.04 -20.10 22.41
N SER A 335 27.92 -19.40 22.58
CA SER A 335 27.37 -19.04 23.90
C SER A 335 26.32 -20.00 24.44
N GLY A 336 25.54 -20.64 23.56
CA GLY A 336 24.29 -21.30 23.94
C GLY A 336 23.19 -20.33 24.39
N ASN A 337 23.32 -19.02 24.12
CA ASN A 337 22.35 -18.01 24.52
C ASN A 337 21.07 -18.11 23.69
N THR A 338 20.04 -18.76 24.24
CA THR A 338 18.73 -18.96 23.57
C THR A 338 17.99 -17.66 23.29
N ALA A 339 18.32 -16.54 23.93
CA ALA A 339 17.74 -15.23 23.63
C ALA A 339 18.06 -14.74 22.20
N LEU A 340 19.04 -15.35 21.52
CA LEU A 340 19.36 -15.06 20.11
C LEU A 340 18.42 -15.79 19.13
N LEU A 341 17.69 -16.83 19.56
CA LEU A 341 16.86 -17.65 18.68
C LEU A 341 15.71 -16.89 18.00
N PRO A 342 14.93 -16.03 18.68
CA PRO A 342 13.92 -15.21 18.01
C PRO A 342 14.52 -14.36 16.89
N TRP A 343 15.69 -13.79 17.14
CA TRP A 343 16.35 -12.93 16.16
C TRP A 343 16.97 -13.73 15.01
N LEU A 344 17.54 -14.91 15.27
CA LEU A 344 17.96 -15.83 14.22
C LEU A 344 16.80 -16.21 13.29
N ALA A 345 15.61 -16.43 13.85
CA ALA A 345 14.41 -16.65 13.07
C ALA A 345 14.06 -15.43 12.21
N TYR A 346 14.03 -14.22 12.79
CA TYR A 346 13.77 -12.97 12.07
C TYR A 346 14.74 -12.73 10.89
N LEU A 347 16.03 -13.05 11.10
CA LEU A 347 17.07 -12.92 10.09
C LEU A 347 16.95 -13.97 8.97
N GLY A 348 16.09 -14.99 9.13
CA GLY A 348 15.92 -16.08 8.18
C GLY A 348 17.09 -17.08 8.20
N GLU A 349 17.73 -17.28 9.36
CA GLU A 349 18.91 -18.13 9.47
C GLU A 349 18.52 -19.62 9.51
N GLU A 350 18.55 -20.28 8.36
CA GLU A 350 18.13 -21.68 8.17
C GLU A 350 18.86 -22.68 9.08
N ARG A 351 20.12 -22.38 9.46
CA ARG A 351 20.87 -23.25 10.38
C ARG A 351 20.24 -23.34 11.77
N ALA A 352 19.47 -22.34 12.18
CA ALA A 352 18.79 -22.29 13.47
C ALA A 352 17.45 -23.03 13.50
N VAL A 353 16.97 -23.62 12.38
CA VAL A 353 15.64 -24.23 12.33
C VAL A 353 15.43 -25.29 13.41
N ASP A 354 16.37 -26.22 13.58
CA ASP A 354 16.20 -27.30 14.58
C ASP A 354 16.19 -26.76 16.01
N ASP A 355 17.00 -25.73 16.29
CA ASP A 355 17.05 -25.05 17.59
C ASP A 355 15.76 -24.25 17.85
N VAL A 356 15.23 -23.56 16.84
CA VAL A 356 13.96 -22.81 16.92
C VAL A 356 12.78 -23.76 17.10
N VAL A 357 12.75 -24.90 16.40
CA VAL A 357 11.71 -25.94 16.58
C VAL A 357 11.72 -26.48 18.01
N ALA A 358 12.90 -26.75 18.57
CA ALA A 358 13.02 -27.18 19.96
C ALA A 358 12.51 -26.11 20.93
N ALA A 359 12.92 -24.84 20.73
CA ALA A 359 12.47 -23.74 21.56
C ALA A 359 10.95 -23.50 21.48
N LEU A 360 10.34 -23.62 20.29
CA LEU A 360 8.88 -23.53 20.12
C LEU A 360 8.14 -24.63 20.89
N ARG A 361 8.69 -25.85 20.94
CA ARG A 361 8.08 -26.96 21.69
C ARG A 361 8.11 -26.74 23.20
N ASP A 362 9.15 -26.09 23.69
CA ASP A 362 9.30 -25.75 25.11
C ASP A 362 8.63 -24.42 25.48
N LEU A 363 8.10 -23.68 24.50
CA LEU A 363 7.50 -22.36 24.66
C LEU A 363 6.32 -22.37 25.63
N HIS A 364 6.25 -21.37 26.51
CA HIS A 364 5.12 -21.17 27.42
C HIS A 364 4.53 -19.76 27.28
N LEU A 365 3.32 -19.67 26.74
CA LEU A 365 2.64 -18.40 26.52
C LEU A 365 1.55 -18.15 27.58
N GLU A 366 1.61 -16.97 28.21
CA GLU A 366 0.49 -16.42 29.00
C GLU A 366 -0.71 -16.08 28.08
N PRO A 367 -1.95 -16.07 28.60
CA PRO A 367 -3.12 -15.66 27.82
C PRO A 367 -2.96 -14.24 27.26
N GLU A 368 -3.30 -14.02 25.98
CA GLU A 368 -3.09 -12.73 25.30
C GLU A 368 -3.74 -11.55 26.03
N SER A 369 -4.95 -11.74 26.57
CA SER A 369 -5.68 -10.74 27.36
C SER A 369 -4.98 -10.28 28.65
N GLN A 370 -3.97 -11.02 29.12
CA GLN A 370 -3.23 -10.76 30.35
C GLN A 370 -1.83 -10.19 30.11
N VAL A 371 -1.47 -9.92 28.85
CA VAL A 371 -0.17 -9.32 28.49
C VAL A 371 -0.37 -7.83 28.21
N PRO A 372 -0.06 -6.91 29.16
CA PRO A 372 -0.12 -5.48 28.89
C PRO A 372 0.83 -5.13 27.75
N TRP A 373 0.49 -4.15 26.91
CA TRP A 373 1.45 -3.61 25.95
C TRP A 373 2.53 -2.80 26.70
N ASP A 374 3.74 -3.33 26.73
CA ASP A 374 4.95 -2.73 27.28
C ASP A 374 6.08 -2.95 26.27
N PRO A 375 6.51 -1.91 25.56
CA PRO A 375 7.55 -1.99 24.52
C PRO A 375 8.95 -2.25 25.07
N LEU A 376 9.15 -2.25 26.40
CA LEU A 376 10.45 -2.48 27.04
C LEU A 376 10.55 -3.80 27.81
N ALA A 377 9.46 -4.57 27.91
CA ALA A 377 9.50 -5.88 28.55
C ALA A 377 10.30 -6.88 27.69
N ASP A 378 11.13 -7.71 28.35
CA ASP A 378 11.77 -8.85 27.70
C ASP A 378 10.68 -9.87 27.31
N ARG A 379 10.48 -10.02 26.00
CA ARG A 379 9.39 -10.81 25.39
C ARG A 379 9.95 -11.92 24.50
N THR A 380 11.10 -12.48 24.88
CA THR A 380 11.79 -13.54 24.11
C THR A 380 10.84 -14.62 23.58
N ASP A 381 9.87 -15.07 24.38
CA ASP A 381 8.88 -16.09 23.98
C ASP A 381 7.88 -15.60 22.91
N ARG A 382 7.36 -14.38 23.04
CA ARG A 382 6.47 -13.79 22.04
C ARG A 382 7.24 -13.46 20.76
N ASP A 383 8.46 -12.95 20.89
CA ASP A 383 9.34 -12.65 19.76
C ASP A 383 9.65 -13.93 18.98
N LEU A 384 9.89 -15.06 19.68
CA LEU A 384 10.07 -16.35 19.04
C LEU A 384 8.84 -16.74 18.21
N LEU A 385 7.64 -16.59 18.79
CA LEU A 385 6.37 -16.90 18.12
C LEU A 385 6.18 -16.07 16.84
N VAL A 386 6.44 -14.77 16.92
CA VAL A 386 6.26 -13.81 15.80
C VAL A 386 7.31 -14.07 14.72
N TYR A 387 8.58 -14.18 15.10
CA TYR A 387 9.68 -14.24 14.16
C TYR A 387 9.96 -15.62 13.58
N ALA A 388 9.48 -16.70 14.20
CA ALA A 388 9.56 -18.06 13.64
C ALA A 388 9.04 -18.14 12.19
N SER A 389 8.04 -17.34 11.85
CA SER A 389 7.45 -17.27 10.50
C SER A 389 8.43 -16.86 9.40
N TYR A 390 9.50 -16.14 9.73
CA TYR A 390 10.49 -15.66 8.76
C TYR A 390 11.37 -16.78 8.19
N LEU A 391 11.47 -17.93 8.88
CA LEU A 391 12.22 -19.10 8.39
C LEU A 391 11.52 -19.84 7.25
N ARG A 392 10.18 -19.75 7.14
CA ARG A 392 9.38 -20.41 6.11
C ARG A 392 9.65 -21.92 5.94
N ASP A 393 10.00 -22.61 7.03
CA ASP A 393 10.30 -24.05 7.06
C ASP A 393 9.08 -24.86 7.56
N ALA A 394 8.79 -25.99 6.90
CA ALA A 394 7.66 -26.84 7.22
C ALA A 394 7.72 -27.45 8.64
N ARG A 395 8.92 -27.68 9.19
CA ARG A 395 9.12 -28.17 10.57
C ARG A 395 8.76 -27.09 11.58
N VAL A 396 9.07 -25.83 11.28
CA VAL A 396 8.67 -24.67 12.10
C VAL A 396 7.15 -24.52 12.08
N ALA A 397 6.52 -24.66 10.90
CA ALA A 397 5.07 -24.64 10.78
C ALA A 397 4.42 -25.75 11.63
N ALA A 398 4.95 -26.98 11.59
CA ALA A 398 4.45 -28.07 12.44
C ALA A 398 4.59 -27.75 13.94
N ALA A 399 5.73 -27.20 14.37
CA ALA A 399 5.95 -26.81 15.76
C ALA A 399 4.99 -25.68 16.20
N LEU A 400 4.67 -24.73 15.32
CA LEU A 400 3.69 -23.68 15.59
C LEU A 400 2.27 -24.26 15.78
N VAL A 401 1.88 -25.28 15.01
CA VAL A 401 0.61 -26.00 15.26
C VAL A 401 0.61 -26.65 16.65
N GLU A 402 1.70 -27.31 17.04
CA GLU A 402 1.85 -27.87 18.40
C GLU A 402 1.76 -26.79 19.51
N VAL A 403 2.22 -25.56 19.23
CA VAL A 403 2.03 -24.40 20.15
C VAL A 403 0.55 -24.00 20.20
N ALA A 404 -0.13 -23.90 19.05
CA ALA A 404 -1.53 -23.49 18.97
C ALA A 404 -2.48 -24.47 19.68
N ASP A 405 -2.16 -25.76 19.68
CA ASP A 405 -2.88 -26.79 20.43
C ASP A 405 -2.77 -26.59 21.95
N ARG A 406 -1.58 -26.19 22.42
CA ARG A 406 -1.31 -25.92 23.84
C ARG A 406 -1.82 -24.57 24.31
N HIS A 407 -1.91 -23.59 23.40
CA HIS A 407 -2.27 -22.21 23.70
C HIS A 407 -3.44 -21.72 22.83
N PRO A 408 -4.69 -22.13 23.11
CA PRO A 408 -5.84 -21.82 22.27
C PRO A 408 -6.12 -20.34 22.02
N THR A 409 -5.78 -19.46 22.97
CA THR A 409 -5.96 -17.99 22.81
C THR A 409 -5.06 -17.41 21.73
N TRP A 410 -3.99 -18.10 21.35
CA TRP A 410 -3.02 -17.65 20.34
C TRP A 410 -3.28 -18.23 18.95
N ARG A 411 -4.35 -19.02 18.76
CA ARG A 411 -4.63 -19.72 17.49
C ARG A 411 -4.73 -18.80 16.30
N ALA A 412 -5.44 -17.67 16.41
CA ALA A 412 -5.58 -16.72 15.32
C ALA A 412 -4.22 -16.09 14.93
N ASN A 413 -3.44 -15.67 15.93
CA ASN A 413 -2.09 -15.12 15.74
C ASN A 413 -1.15 -16.15 15.08
N ILE A 414 -1.16 -17.39 15.56
CA ILE A 414 -0.33 -18.48 15.02
C ILE A 414 -0.77 -18.83 13.60
N ALA A 415 -2.08 -18.89 13.34
CA ALA A 415 -2.59 -19.15 12.01
C ALA A 415 -2.21 -18.05 11.01
N SER A 416 -2.25 -16.79 11.42
CA SER A 416 -1.74 -15.66 10.60
C SER A 416 -0.26 -15.84 10.24
N ASN A 417 0.56 -16.30 11.21
CA ASN A 417 1.96 -16.61 10.96
C ASN A 417 2.11 -17.79 9.99
N LEU A 418 1.31 -18.84 10.13
CA LEU A 418 1.30 -20.00 9.21
C LEU A 418 0.92 -19.58 7.78
N VAL A 419 -0.10 -18.74 7.59
CA VAL A 419 -0.46 -18.20 6.27
C VAL A 419 0.72 -17.42 5.66
N SER A 420 1.38 -16.58 6.46
CA SER A 420 2.57 -15.81 6.02
C SER A 420 3.76 -16.68 5.61
N MET A 421 3.83 -17.91 6.13
CA MET A 421 4.82 -18.94 5.76
C MET A 421 4.44 -19.74 4.51
N GLY A 422 3.21 -19.61 4.00
CA GLY A 422 2.66 -20.46 2.94
C GLY A 422 2.04 -21.77 3.44
N ALA A 423 1.79 -21.91 4.75
CA ALA A 423 1.19 -23.07 5.40
C ALA A 423 -0.33 -22.90 5.63
N ALA A 424 -1.05 -22.50 4.58
CA ALA A 424 -2.48 -22.19 4.63
C ALA A 424 -3.36 -23.38 5.04
N GLU A 425 -2.99 -24.60 4.60
CA GLU A 425 -3.71 -25.84 4.92
C GLU A 425 -3.72 -26.11 6.44
N GLN A 426 -2.61 -25.84 7.13
CA GLN A 426 -2.48 -25.98 8.58
C GLN A 426 -3.19 -24.84 9.33
N ALA A 427 -3.26 -23.65 8.74
CA ALA A 427 -3.90 -22.48 9.34
C ALA A 427 -5.43 -22.62 9.42
N GLY A 428 -6.07 -23.19 8.40
CA GLY A 428 -7.54 -23.28 8.28
C GLY A 428 -8.26 -23.88 9.51
N PRO A 429 -7.85 -25.06 10.02
CA PRO A 429 -8.42 -25.64 11.24
C PRO A 429 -8.30 -24.72 12.46
N LEU A 430 -7.13 -24.10 12.66
CA LEU A 430 -6.89 -23.21 13.80
C LEU A 430 -7.76 -21.94 13.73
N LEU A 431 -7.96 -21.38 12.53
CA LEU A 431 -8.83 -20.23 12.30
C LEU A 431 -10.30 -20.57 12.59
N ARG A 432 -10.77 -21.74 12.13
CA ARG A 432 -12.12 -22.23 12.44
C ARG A 432 -12.32 -22.34 13.95
N GLU A 433 -11.38 -22.95 14.66
CA GLU A 433 -11.46 -23.11 16.11
C GLU A 433 -11.38 -21.78 16.87
N ALA A 434 -10.59 -20.82 16.38
CA ALA A 434 -10.53 -19.47 16.96
C ALA A 434 -11.87 -18.74 16.85
N LEU A 435 -12.53 -18.80 15.68
CA LEU A 435 -13.85 -18.22 15.48
C LEU A 435 -14.92 -18.88 16.37
N GLN A 436 -14.88 -20.20 16.52
CA GLN A 436 -15.78 -20.94 17.42
C GLN A 436 -15.59 -20.59 18.90
N ALA A 437 -14.36 -20.22 19.29
CA ALA A 437 -14.05 -19.77 20.65
C ALA A 437 -14.53 -18.34 20.95
N GLY A 438 -15.19 -17.68 19.97
CA GLY A 438 -15.75 -16.36 20.13
C GLY A 438 -14.69 -15.27 20.07
N ASP A 439 -13.67 -15.42 19.22
CA ASP A 439 -12.78 -14.31 18.83
C ASP A 439 -13.67 -13.18 18.24
N PRO A 440 -13.96 -12.10 18.99
CA PRO A 440 -15.00 -11.14 18.63
C PRO A 440 -14.45 -9.97 17.78
N ALA A 441 -13.19 -10.03 17.33
CA ALA A 441 -12.47 -8.86 16.81
C ALA A 441 -11.96 -8.93 15.35
N SER A 442 -11.83 -10.03 14.62
CA SER A 442 -11.06 -11.25 14.93
C SER A 442 -9.94 -11.35 13.90
N ILE A 443 -8.71 -11.51 14.36
CA ILE A 443 -7.53 -11.75 13.51
C ILE A 443 -7.79 -12.92 12.55
N ALA A 444 -8.63 -13.89 12.96
CA ALA A 444 -9.01 -15.01 12.12
C ALA A 444 -9.82 -14.61 10.89
N ALA A 445 -10.79 -13.70 10.99
CA ALA A 445 -11.57 -13.24 9.84
C ALA A 445 -10.68 -12.53 8.81
N THR A 446 -9.81 -11.63 9.26
CA THR A 446 -8.84 -10.93 8.39
C THR A 446 -7.85 -11.91 7.75
N THR A 447 -7.37 -12.90 8.51
CA THR A 447 -6.47 -13.93 7.98
C THR A 447 -7.15 -14.79 6.93
N LEU A 448 -8.41 -15.20 7.15
CA LEU A 448 -9.19 -15.95 6.16
C LEU A 448 -9.45 -15.13 4.90
N ALA A 449 -9.73 -13.82 5.02
CA ALA A 449 -9.93 -12.92 3.88
C ALA A 449 -8.70 -12.83 2.97
N SER A 450 -7.49 -12.91 3.54
CA SER A 450 -6.23 -12.88 2.78
C SER A 450 -5.83 -14.21 2.16
N MET A 451 -6.52 -15.31 2.47
CA MET A 451 -6.24 -16.63 1.90
C MET A 451 -6.92 -16.77 0.53
N ASP A 452 -6.23 -17.39 -0.43
CA ASP A 452 -6.82 -17.75 -1.74
C ASP A 452 -7.40 -19.18 -1.77
N ASP A 453 -7.63 -19.78 -0.59
CA ASP A 453 -8.16 -21.12 -0.43
C ASP A 453 -9.69 -21.13 -0.33
N SER A 454 -10.35 -21.93 -1.18
CA SER A 454 -11.79 -22.21 -1.12
C SER A 454 -12.29 -22.67 0.26
N ALA A 455 -11.44 -23.32 1.07
CA ALA A 455 -11.78 -23.72 2.42
C ALA A 455 -12.00 -22.52 3.34
N ALA A 456 -11.32 -21.39 3.10
CA ALA A 456 -11.47 -20.18 3.90
C ALA A 456 -12.87 -19.58 3.76
N GLY A 457 -13.42 -19.51 2.53
CA GLY A 457 -14.81 -19.11 2.30
C GLY A 457 -15.82 -20.01 3.02
N THR A 458 -15.59 -21.32 3.05
CA THR A 458 -16.46 -22.27 3.79
C THR A 458 -16.43 -22.00 5.30
N ILE A 459 -15.25 -21.78 5.88
CA ILE A 459 -15.08 -21.45 7.30
C ILE A 459 -15.80 -20.14 7.66
N LEU A 460 -15.68 -19.12 6.80
CA LEU A 460 -16.35 -17.84 6.98
C LEU A 460 -17.87 -17.98 6.93
N ILE A 461 -18.43 -18.79 6.01
CA ILE A 461 -19.87 -19.07 5.95
C ILE A 461 -20.36 -19.78 7.21
N GLU A 462 -19.61 -20.79 7.69
CA GLU A 462 -19.92 -21.51 8.94
C GLU A 462 -19.97 -20.55 10.15
N ALA A 463 -18.95 -19.69 10.27
CA ALA A 463 -18.86 -18.71 11.35
C ALA A 463 -19.95 -17.65 11.25
N LEU A 464 -20.23 -17.13 10.05
CA LEU A 464 -21.25 -16.12 9.82
C LEU A 464 -22.64 -16.64 10.21
N ARG A 465 -22.97 -17.89 9.88
CA ARG A 465 -24.25 -18.52 10.27
C ARG A 465 -24.37 -18.74 11.79
N ALA A 466 -23.26 -18.91 12.49
CA ALA A 466 -23.24 -19.13 13.92
C ALA A 466 -23.35 -17.83 14.72
N SER A 467 -22.64 -16.78 14.30
CA SER A 467 -22.62 -15.47 14.95
C SER A 467 -22.34 -14.38 13.90
N PRO A 468 -23.38 -13.83 13.27
CA PRO A 468 -23.22 -12.79 12.24
C PRO A 468 -22.49 -11.56 12.77
N THR A 469 -21.47 -11.10 12.02
CA THR A 469 -20.76 -9.84 12.30
C THR A 469 -20.38 -9.15 11.00
N ALA A 470 -20.24 -7.81 11.04
CA ALA A 470 -19.76 -7.04 9.90
C ALA A 470 -18.36 -7.51 9.43
N ALA A 471 -17.47 -7.88 10.35
CA ALA A 471 -16.14 -8.39 10.02
C ALA A 471 -16.17 -9.69 9.21
N LEU A 472 -17.08 -10.61 9.53
CA LEU A 472 -17.25 -11.86 8.78
C LEU A 472 -17.85 -11.61 7.39
N ILE A 473 -18.80 -10.68 7.25
CA ILE A 473 -19.38 -10.29 5.96
C ILE A 473 -18.28 -9.67 5.07
N ALA A 474 -17.50 -8.73 5.61
CA ALA A 474 -16.41 -8.08 4.90
C ALA A 474 -15.33 -9.08 4.47
N ALA A 475 -14.97 -10.04 5.34
CA ALA A 475 -14.02 -11.10 5.00
C ALA A 475 -14.55 -12.03 3.90
N LEU A 476 -15.84 -12.38 3.95
CA LEU A 476 -16.47 -13.29 3.00
C LEU A 476 -16.63 -12.69 1.59
N ALA A 477 -16.67 -11.36 1.48
CA ALA A 477 -16.70 -10.66 0.20
C ALA A 477 -15.50 -11.00 -0.71
N TRP A 478 -14.36 -11.36 -0.12
CA TRP A 478 -13.13 -11.79 -0.80
C TRP A 478 -13.16 -13.24 -1.28
N HIS A 479 -14.21 -13.99 -0.93
CA HIS A 479 -14.43 -15.39 -1.31
C HIS A 479 -15.73 -15.51 -2.11
N PRO A 480 -15.79 -14.96 -3.34
CA PRO A 480 -17.05 -14.82 -4.07
C PRO A 480 -17.56 -16.18 -4.58
N SER A 481 -18.46 -16.80 -3.82
CA SER A 481 -19.24 -17.98 -4.25
C SER A 481 -20.76 -17.70 -4.18
N PRO A 482 -21.58 -18.49 -4.89
CA PRO A 482 -23.04 -18.42 -4.73
C PRO A 482 -23.48 -18.63 -3.28
N GLU A 483 -22.89 -19.59 -2.57
CA GLU A 483 -23.20 -19.89 -1.18
C GLU A 483 -22.83 -18.76 -0.22
N ALA A 484 -21.72 -18.07 -0.52
CA ALA A 484 -21.31 -16.88 0.21
C ALA A 484 -22.30 -15.72 0.00
N ALA A 485 -22.74 -15.52 -1.25
CA ALA A 485 -23.71 -14.48 -1.59
C ALA A 485 -25.06 -14.75 -0.92
N ASP A 486 -25.53 -16.01 -0.95
CA ASP A 486 -26.76 -16.43 -0.26
C ASP A 486 -26.67 -16.24 1.26
N ALA A 487 -25.51 -16.55 1.86
CA ALA A 487 -25.30 -16.37 3.30
C ALA A 487 -25.36 -14.90 3.72
N ILE A 488 -24.79 -13.99 2.93
CA ILE A 488 -24.89 -12.54 3.15
C ILE A 488 -26.31 -12.05 2.86
N GLY A 489 -26.93 -12.51 1.78
CA GLY A 489 -28.28 -12.16 1.35
C GLY A 489 -29.35 -12.44 2.41
N ALA A 490 -29.18 -13.51 3.19
CA ALA A 490 -30.07 -13.88 4.28
C ALA A 490 -30.05 -12.91 5.47
N LEU A 491 -29.02 -12.06 5.59
CA LEU A 491 -28.80 -11.13 6.70
C LEU A 491 -29.14 -9.67 6.33
N LEU A 492 -29.48 -9.40 5.06
CA LEU A 492 -29.74 -8.03 4.59
C LEU A 492 -30.96 -7.36 5.22
N ASP A 493 -31.88 -8.15 5.79
CA ASP A 493 -33.04 -7.61 6.51
C ASP A 493 -32.68 -7.16 7.94
N GLU A 494 -31.48 -7.49 8.43
CA GLU A 494 -30.95 -7.01 9.70
C GLU A 494 -30.35 -5.62 9.53
N THR A 495 -30.96 -4.61 10.16
CA THR A 495 -30.60 -3.19 9.96
C THR A 495 -29.11 -2.90 10.14
N SER A 496 -28.46 -3.47 11.16
CA SER A 496 -27.02 -3.27 11.43
C SER A 496 -26.09 -3.97 10.43
N LEU A 497 -26.56 -4.99 9.71
CA LEU A 497 -25.74 -5.75 8.75
C LEU A 497 -26.07 -5.42 7.29
N HIS A 498 -27.16 -4.68 7.06
CA HIS A 498 -27.64 -4.36 5.73
C HIS A 498 -26.58 -3.63 4.90
N PHE A 499 -26.00 -2.53 5.42
CA PHE A 499 -25.03 -1.72 4.67
C PHE A 499 -23.79 -2.55 4.27
N VAL A 500 -23.14 -3.20 5.24
CA VAL A 500 -21.95 -4.02 5.00
C VAL A 500 -22.26 -5.23 4.10
N GLY A 501 -23.47 -5.77 4.18
CA GLY A 501 -23.94 -6.85 3.31
C GLY A 501 -24.07 -6.41 1.86
N ILE A 502 -24.69 -5.26 1.59
CA ILE A 502 -24.77 -4.71 0.23
C ILE A 502 -23.38 -4.38 -0.31
N ASP A 503 -22.52 -3.79 0.51
CA ASP A 503 -21.16 -3.42 0.10
C ASP A 503 -20.30 -4.67 -0.22
N ALA A 504 -20.46 -5.75 0.55
CA ALA A 504 -19.85 -7.04 0.27
C ALA A 504 -20.36 -7.64 -1.05
N LEU A 505 -21.68 -7.72 -1.26
CA LEU A 505 -22.27 -8.22 -2.50
C LEU A 505 -21.85 -7.37 -3.72
N GLU A 506 -21.64 -6.08 -3.53
CA GLU A 506 -21.19 -5.16 -4.56
C GLU A 506 -19.83 -5.56 -5.14
N ILE A 507 -18.87 -5.92 -4.27
CA ILE A 507 -17.52 -6.28 -4.69
C ILE A 507 -17.37 -7.76 -5.09
N MET A 508 -18.30 -8.62 -4.68
CA MET A 508 -18.27 -10.05 -5.02
C MET A 508 -18.38 -10.28 -6.53
N ALA A 509 -17.33 -10.83 -7.12
CA ALA A 509 -17.27 -11.15 -8.55
C ALA A 509 -18.02 -12.45 -8.92
N ASN A 510 -19.30 -12.58 -8.52
CA ASN A 510 -20.16 -13.70 -8.93
C ASN A 510 -21.57 -13.23 -9.36
N PRO A 511 -22.27 -14.02 -10.21
CA PRO A 511 -23.62 -13.66 -10.69
C PRO A 511 -24.70 -13.66 -9.59
N ALA A 512 -24.64 -14.58 -8.62
CA ALA A 512 -25.64 -14.68 -7.56
C ALA A 512 -25.72 -13.39 -6.71
N ALA A 513 -24.58 -12.76 -6.44
CA ALA A 513 -24.53 -11.47 -5.76
C ALA A 513 -25.23 -10.37 -6.58
N ALA A 514 -25.08 -10.36 -7.90
CA ALA A 514 -25.77 -9.39 -8.76
C ALA A 514 -27.28 -9.65 -8.82
N ASP A 515 -27.69 -10.93 -8.84
CA ASP A 515 -29.11 -11.31 -8.83
C ASP A 515 -29.79 -10.90 -7.52
N LEU A 516 -29.14 -11.13 -6.37
CA LEU A 516 -29.62 -10.66 -5.06
C LEU A 516 -29.75 -9.14 -5.02
N LEU A 517 -28.74 -8.40 -5.50
CA LEU A 517 -28.82 -6.94 -5.58
C LEU A 517 -29.97 -6.48 -6.51
N ALA A 518 -30.20 -7.17 -7.62
CA ALA A 518 -31.30 -6.86 -8.54
C ALA A 518 -32.68 -7.07 -7.91
N ASP A 519 -32.87 -8.17 -7.17
CA ASP A 519 -34.12 -8.44 -6.45
C ASP A 519 -34.38 -7.38 -5.37
N ARG A 520 -33.33 -6.96 -4.64
CA ARG A 520 -33.42 -5.90 -3.63
C ARG A 520 -33.72 -4.54 -4.24
N ALA A 521 -33.06 -4.21 -5.36
CA ALA A 521 -33.33 -2.99 -6.11
C ALA A 521 -34.80 -2.91 -6.56
N GLN A 522 -35.37 -4.00 -7.07
CA GLN A 522 -36.81 -4.07 -7.41
C GLN A 522 -37.71 -3.88 -6.20
N GLY A 523 -37.26 -4.31 -5.01
CA GLY A 523 -37.90 -4.08 -3.73
C GLY A 523 -37.81 -2.63 -3.22
N GLY A 524 -37.13 -1.73 -3.92
CA GLY A 524 -36.97 -0.33 -3.57
C GLY A 524 -35.72 -0.01 -2.75
N ASP A 525 -34.78 -0.94 -2.64
CA ASP A 525 -33.52 -0.72 -1.92
C ASP A 525 -32.54 0.15 -2.73
N ALA A 526 -32.31 1.37 -2.25
CA ALA A 526 -31.42 2.33 -2.90
C ALA A 526 -29.93 1.94 -2.80
N LEU A 527 -29.50 1.26 -1.74
CA LEU A 527 -28.11 0.78 -1.65
C LEU A 527 -27.85 -0.29 -2.70
N ALA A 528 -28.83 -1.16 -2.96
CA ALA A 528 -28.72 -2.19 -3.98
C ALA A 528 -28.68 -1.60 -5.41
N VAL A 529 -29.50 -0.60 -5.72
CA VAL A 529 -29.44 0.12 -7.00
C VAL A 529 -28.06 0.76 -7.21
N ARG A 530 -27.51 1.42 -6.17
CA ARG A 530 -26.16 2.00 -6.20
C ARG A 530 -25.11 0.93 -6.49
N ALA A 531 -25.17 -0.19 -5.77
CA ALA A 531 -24.23 -1.29 -5.93
C ALA A 531 -24.24 -1.84 -7.36
N LEU A 532 -25.43 -2.05 -7.95
CA LEU A 532 -25.56 -2.47 -9.34
C LEU A 532 -24.99 -1.44 -10.32
N GLY A 533 -25.22 -0.14 -10.09
CA GLY A 533 -24.62 0.93 -10.89
C GLY A 533 -23.09 0.87 -10.91
N ARG A 534 -22.46 0.66 -9.74
CA ARG A 534 -20.99 0.51 -9.65
C ARG A 534 -20.46 -0.80 -10.24
N ARG A 535 -21.27 -1.85 -10.24
CA ARG A 535 -20.99 -3.11 -10.95
C ARG A 535 -21.17 -3.00 -12.46
N ARG A 536 -21.68 -1.87 -12.96
CA ARG A 536 -22.08 -1.67 -14.36
C ARG A 536 -23.13 -2.68 -14.82
N ASP A 537 -24.05 -3.01 -13.93
CA ASP A 537 -25.16 -3.92 -14.20
C ASP A 537 -26.37 -3.11 -14.70
N ASP A 538 -26.82 -3.42 -15.92
CA ASP A 538 -27.85 -2.65 -16.62
C ASP A 538 -29.24 -2.75 -16.00
N ARG A 539 -29.46 -3.70 -15.09
CA ARG A 539 -30.70 -3.80 -14.30
C ARG A 539 -30.91 -2.61 -13.36
N SER A 540 -29.87 -1.83 -13.09
CA SER A 540 -29.97 -0.55 -12.36
C SER A 540 -30.48 0.61 -13.22
N ARG A 541 -30.39 0.53 -14.55
CA ARG A 541 -30.60 1.65 -15.48
C ARG A 541 -31.92 2.38 -15.23
N ASP A 542 -33.02 1.65 -15.21
CA ASP A 542 -34.36 2.25 -15.13
C ASP A 542 -34.62 2.89 -13.75
N HIS A 543 -34.07 2.29 -12.68
CA HIS A 543 -34.11 2.86 -11.33
C HIS A 543 -33.33 4.18 -11.28
N LEU A 544 -32.13 4.21 -11.84
CA LEU A 544 -31.27 5.39 -11.86
C LEU A 544 -31.85 6.51 -12.74
N LEU A 545 -32.48 6.18 -13.86
CA LEU A 545 -33.21 7.16 -14.69
C LEU A 545 -34.41 7.74 -13.95
N ALA A 546 -35.13 6.92 -13.17
CA ALA A 546 -36.22 7.40 -12.33
C ALA A 546 -35.71 8.35 -11.23
N TRP A 547 -34.58 8.03 -10.60
CA TRP A 547 -33.95 8.91 -9.61
C TRP A 547 -33.49 10.22 -10.21
N LEU A 548 -32.87 10.20 -11.40
CA LEU A 548 -32.43 11.42 -12.10
C LEU A 548 -33.59 12.38 -12.38
N ALA A 549 -34.80 11.83 -12.59
CA ALA A 549 -36.01 12.60 -12.84
C ALA A 549 -36.76 13.03 -11.56
N ASP A 550 -36.25 12.67 -10.38
CA ASP A 550 -36.90 12.98 -9.10
C ASP A 550 -36.86 14.49 -8.80
N PRO A 551 -37.95 15.09 -8.30
CA PRO A 551 -37.95 16.51 -7.94
C PRO A 551 -36.95 16.90 -6.83
N SER A 552 -36.53 15.95 -6.00
CA SER A 552 -35.50 16.14 -4.99
C SER A 552 -34.12 16.19 -5.66
N ALA A 553 -33.47 17.35 -5.63
CA ALA A 553 -32.10 17.51 -6.14
C ALA A 553 -31.12 16.46 -5.59
N ARG A 554 -31.31 16.06 -4.32
CA ARG A 554 -30.52 15.01 -3.68
C ARG A 554 -30.71 13.65 -4.35
N VAL A 555 -31.94 13.25 -4.66
CA VAL A 555 -32.22 11.97 -5.33
C VAL A 555 -31.76 12.02 -6.78
N ALA A 556 -31.99 13.15 -7.46
CA ALA A 556 -31.52 13.39 -8.83
C ALA A 556 -29.99 13.31 -8.95
N TYR A 557 -29.27 13.85 -7.96
CA TYR A 557 -27.81 13.74 -7.87
C TYR A 557 -27.35 12.28 -7.85
N TYR A 558 -27.96 11.43 -7.01
CA TYR A 558 -27.61 10.00 -6.96
C TYR A 558 -28.02 9.24 -8.23
N GLY A 559 -29.09 9.66 -8.90
CA GLY A 559 -29.40 9.20 -10.26
C GLY A 559 -28.28 9.50 -11.23
N ALA A 560 -27.78 10.74 -11.25
CA ALA A 560 -26.66 11.15 -12.12
C ALA A 560 -25.36 10.41 -11.77
N ASP A 561 -25.01 10.31 -10.48
CA ASP A 561 -23.82 9.60 -10.00
C ASP A 561 -23.88 8.10 -10.32
N GLY A 562 -25.03 7.46 -10.10
CA GLY A 562 -25.22 6.06 -10.45
C GLY A 562 -25.11 5.81 -11.95
N LEU A 563 -25.66 6.69 -12.79
CA LEU A 563 -25.52 6.59 -14.25
C LEU A 563 -24.07 6.82 -14.72
N ARG A 564 -23.33 7.73 -14.08
CA ARG A 564 -21.88 7.89 -14.28
C ARG A 564 -21.13 6.59 -14.00
N ASN A 565 -21.47 5.91 -12.92
CA ASN A 565 -20.87 4.63 -12.55
C ASN A 565 -21.26 3.51 -13.53
N LEU A 566 -22.53 3.47 -13.95
CA LEU A 566 -23.08 2.47 -14.89
C LEU A 566 -22.45 2.58 -16.29
N ARG A 567 -22.18 3.81 -16.75
CA ARG A 567 -21.59 4.13 -18.06
C ARG A 567 -22.38 3.61 -19.27
N ASP A 568 -23.69 3.72 -19.21
CA ASP A 568 -24.54 3.31 -20.32
C ASP A 568 -24.80 4.46 -21.31
N PRO A 569 -24.31 4.38 -22.56
CA PRO A 569 -24.50 5.43 -23.56
C PRO A 569 -25.97 5.74 -23.88
N THR A 570 -26.88 4.78 -23.66
CA THR A 570 -28.34 4.97 -23.89
C THR A 570 -28.96 6.00 -22.94
N THR A 571 -28.25 6.40 -21.89
CA THR A 571 -28.71 7.35 -20.88
C THR A 571 -28.31 8.80 -21.18
N SER A 572 -27.53 9.03 -22.25
CA SER A 572 -26.95 10.34 -22.60
C SER A 572 -28.00 11.44 -22.76
N ASP A 573 -29.14 11.15 -23.40
CA ASP A 573 -30.23 12.13 -23.55
C ASP A 573 -30.81 12.60 -22.21
N ALA A 574 -30.90 11.70 -21.23
CA ALA A 574 -31.41 12.04 -19.90
C ALA A 574 -30.40 12.88 -19.12
N LEU A 575 -29.13 12.52 -19.19
CA LEU A 575 -28.03 13.26 -18.57
C LEU A 575 -27.85 14.65 -19.21
N LEU A 576 -28.02 14.78 -20.54
CA LEU A 576 -27.98 16.09 -21.21
C LEU A 576 -29.12 17.02 -20.75
N ARG A 577 -30.30 16.48 -20.45
CA ARG A 577 -31.35 17.28 -19.82
C ARG A 577 -30.97 17.69 -18.41
N ALA A 578 -30.42 16.76 -17.62
CA ALA A 578 -29.99 17.00 -16.25
C ALA A 578 -28.78 17.95 -16.13
N SER A 579 -27.91 18.06 -17.15
CA SER A 579 -26.83 19.05 -17.17
C SER A 579 -27.33 20.51 -17.19
N GLY A 580 -28.63 20.71 -17.45
CA GLY A 580 -29.31 22.00 -17.34
C GLY A 580 -30.21 22.13 -16.11
N ALA A 581 -30.07 21.26 -15.10
CA ALA A 581 -30.82 21.37 -13.85
C ALA A 581 -30.49 22.67 -13.10
N ASP A 582 -31.46 23.20 -12.34
CA ASP A 582 -31.26 24.40 -11.51
C ASP A 582 -30.29 24.13 -10.33
N ASP A 583 -30.26 22.88 -9.85
CA ASP A 583 -29.32 22.47 -8.82
C ASP A 583 -27.92 22.24 -9.43
N PRO A 584 -26.90 22.99 -8.99
CA PRO A 584 -25.57 22.91 -9.56
C PRO A 584 -24.87 21.56 -9.37
N GLU A 585 -25.14 20.80 -8.29
CA GLU A 585 -24.52 19.47 -8.15
C GLU A 585 -25.08 18.49 -9.18
N VAL A 586 -26.41 18.47 -9.36
CA VAL A 586 -27.04 17.65 -10.39
C VAL A 586 -26.50 17.98 -11.78
N ALA A 587 -26.38 19.29 -12.10
CA ALA A 587 -25.88 19.75 -13.39
C ALA A 587 -24.41 19.36 -13.64
N VAL A 588 -23.53 19.54 -12.64
CA VAL A 588 -22.12 19.16 -12.71
C VAL A 588 -21.96 17.65 -12.85
N THR A 589 -22.63 16.85 -12.00
CA THR A 589 -22.54 15.39 -12.02
C THR A 589 -23.08 14.81 -13.31
N ALA A 590 -24.19 15.31 -13.84
CA ALA A 590 -24.71 14.87 -15.12
C ALA A 590 -23.76 15.18 -16.29
N THR A 591 -23.13 16.36 -16.27
CA THR A 591 -22.11 16.73 -17.26
C THR A 591 -20.89 15.82 -17.16
N HIS A 592 -20.40 15.54 -15.95
CA HIS A 592 -19.28 14.64 -15.72
C HIS A 592 -19.61 13.18 -16.09
N ALA A 593 -20.86 12.74 -15.93
CA ALA A 593 -21.32 11.44 -16.40
C ALA A 593 -21.20 11.31 -17.92
N LEU A 594 -21.61 12.33 -18.68
CA LEU A 594 -21.46 12.36 -20.14
C LEU A 594 -19.98 12.32 -20.57
N ILE A 595 -19.12 13.06 -19.87
CA ILE A 595 -17.67 13.02 -20.07
C ILE A 595 -17.12 11.62 -19.81
N SER A 596 -17.49 11.00 -18.69
CA SER A 596 -17.05 9.66 -18.28
C SER A 596 -17.44 8.55 -19.25
N MET A 597 -18.49 8.76 -20.03
CA MET A 597 -18.96 7.84 -21.07
C MET A 597 -18.46 8.20 -22.48
N ALA A 598 -17.68 9.27 -22.61
CA ALA A 598 -17.28 9.85 -23.89
C ALA A 598 -18.48 10.10 -24.83
N SER A 599 -19.59 10.61 -24.28
CA SER A 599 -20.82 10.85 -25.05
C SER A 599 -20.64 11.98 -26.08
N PRO A 600 -21.24 11.87 -27.28
CA PRO A 600 -21.22 12.95 -28.28
C PRO A 600 -21.92 14.25 -27.83
N GLU A 601 -22.65 14.22 -26.73
CA GLU A 601 -23.44 15.31 -26.18
C GLU A 601 -22.64 16.20 -25.23
N VAL A 602 -21.38 15.83 -24.92
CA VAL A 602 -20.49 16.61 -24.06
C VAL A 602 -20.41 18.09 -24.45
N PRO A 603 -20.24 18.49 -25.74
CA PRO A 603 -20.23 19.91 -26.11
C PRO A 603 -21.51 20.66 -25.73
N ALA A 604 -22.67 20.01 -25.88
CA ALA A 604 -23.95 20.60 -25.54
C ALA A 604 -24.14 20.72 -24.02
N ALA A 605 -23.72 19.71 -23.26
CA ALA A 605 -23.75 19.72 -21.80
C ALA A 605 -22.82 20.78 -21.22
N LEU A 606 -21.58 20.89 -21.73
CA LEU A 606 -20.64 21.94 -21.34
C LEU A 606 -21.19 23.34 -21.63
N ALA A 607 -21.83 23.54 -22.78
CA ALA A 607 -22.47 24.82 -23.11
C ALA A 607 -23.66 25.15 -22.20
N ALA A 608 -24.40 24.13 -21.72
CA ALA A 608 -25.45 24.32 -20.73
C ALA A 608 -24.86 24.72 -19.37
N LEU A 609 -23.84 23.99 -18.90
CA LEU A 609 -23.16 24.24 -17.63
C LEU A 609 -22.47 25.61 -17.60
N GLN A 610 -21.91 26.07 -18.72
CA GLN A 610 -21.32 27.40 -18.86
C GLN A 610 -22.33 28.55 -18.68
N ARG A 611 -23.64 28.29 -18.92
CA ARG A 611 -24.72 29.26 -18.71
C ARG A 611 -25.41 29.11 -17.35
N HIS A 612 -24.95 28.19 -16.51
CA HIS A 612 -25.55 27.92 -15.21
C HIS A 612 -25.45 29.13 -14.27
N ALA A 613 -26.37 29.31 -13.32
CA ALA A 613 -26.37 30.47 -12.43
C ALA A 613 -25.27 30.45 -11.35
N ASP A 614 -24.74 29.26 -11.05
CA ASP A 614 -23.67 29.03 -10.07
C ASP A 614 -22.29 29.31 -10.67
N GLU A 615 -21.51 30.18 -10.02
CA GLU A 615 -20.19 30.62 -10.50
C GLU A 615 -19.15 29.47 -10.52
N ARG A 616 -19.23 28.51 -9.58
CA ARG A 616 -18.30 27.36 -9.56
C ARG A 616 -18.58 26.41 -10.71
N ALA A 617 -19.85 26.13 -10.99
CA ALA A 617 -20.26 25.35 -12.16
C ALA A 617 -19.79 26.00 -13.48
N GLN A 618 -19.89 27.33 -13.60
CA GLN A 618 -19.36 28.06 -14.77
C GLN A 618 -17.83 27.93 -14.90
N ALA A 619 -17.10 28.05 -13.79
CA ALA A 619 -15.64 27.93 -13.80
C ALA A 619 -15.18 26.52 -14.20
N LEU A 620 -15.86 25.48 -13.69
CA LEU A 620 -15.67 24.09 -14.10
C LEU A 620 -15.94 23.90 -15.59
N ALA A 621 -17.08 24.40 -16.09
CA ALA A 621 -17.40 24.33 -17.51
C ALA A 621 -16.34 25.00 -18.37
N ALA A 622 -15.83 26.18 -17.98
CA ALA A 622 -14.76 26.85 -18.71
C ALA A 622 -13.46 26.02 -18.74
N SER A 623 -13.10 25.40 -17.62
CA SER A 623 -11.95 24.49 -17.53
C SER A 623 -12.11 23.28 -18.46
N TRP A 624 -13.27 22.63 -18.44
CA TRP A 624 -13.54 21.47 -19.28
C TRP A 624 -13.67 21.81 -20.76
N ILE A 625 -14.23 22.97 -21.12
CA ILE A 625 -14.27 23.47 -22.51
C ILE A 625 -12.86 23.70 -23.03
N ALA A 626 -12.00 24.37 -22.24
CA ALA A 626 -10.62 24.62 -22.63
C ALA A 626 -9.84 23.33 -22.90
N ALA A 627 -10.08 22.28 -22.11
CA ALA A 627 -9.53 20.95 -22.37
C ALA A 627 -10.13 20.32 -23.64
N TRP A 628 -11.46 20.27 -23.76
CA TRP A 628 -12.15 19.64 -24.88
C TRP A 628 -11.79 20.24 -26.25
N SER A 629 -11.61 21.56 -26.35
CA SER A 629 -11.24 22.21 -27.62
C SER A 629 -9.84 21.81 -28.13
N VAL A 630 -8.91 21.47 -27.23
CA VAL A 630 -7.56 20.99 -27.63
C VAL A 630 -7.63 19.63 -28.33
N ARG A 631 -8.63 18.80 -27.99
CA ARG A 631 -8.87 17.49 -28.60
C ARG A 631 -9.34 17.57 -30.05
N GLU A 632 -10.26 18.49 -30.35
CA GLU A 632 -10.76 18.67 -31.73
C GLU A 632 -9.64 19.13 -32.68
N ASP A 633 -8.73 19.97 -32.20
CA ASP A 633 -7.57 20.45 -32.96
C ASP A 633 -6.48 19.38 -33.17
N GLN A 634 -6.40 18.35 -32.32
CA GLN A 634 -5.44 17.23 -32.46
C GLN A 634 -5.99 16.03 -33.24
N ALA A 635 -7.32 15.95 -33.42
CA ALA A 635 -8.00 14.87 -34.14
C ALA A 635 -8.24 15.16 -35.64
N GLY A 636 -8.04 16.40 -36.09
CA GLY A 636 -8.10 16.83 -37.50
C GLY A 636 -6.73 16.98 -38.13
#